data_AF-A0A838QSX9-F1
#
_entry.id   AF-A0A838QSX9-F1
#
_cell.length_a   1.000
_cell.length_b   1.000
_cell.length_c   1.000
_cell.angle_alpha   90.00
_cell.angle_beta   90.00
_cell.angle_gamma   90.00
#
_symmetry.space_group_name_H-M   'P 1'
#
loop_
_entity.id
_entity.type
_entity.pdbx_description
1 polymer ?
#
loop_
_entity_poly.entity_id
_entity_poly.type
_entity_poly.pdbx_seq_one_letter_code
_entity_poly.pdbx_strand_id
1 'polypeptide(L)'
;MVLLRATAARSLTLALLAIAGELSSLAHADIWDGGGSNDNWTTGANWFALFGPGAPPVNNGTADIVFPATGGVVQTPIVDVPYSIDSLLFGNGDGRFVILGVAELTIGAGGVTNNDSQLQTVVGPMKLAASQTWNAAAGRLQMDAINLNGFNLNFAGAHQIDLISLIAGAGNLTVADAYTSTVTMSGGINNTYTGLTDVQGGTLVLQQTNGGVGRVAVPGDLLIADGGTVRLAANEQIAETAGNEVTVLAGGLLDVNTRTETVAKLVLNGGAATSTGAGRLITNDALVTGARASWDNEAVLYIGDAADGTLNVTAGGGVSSATGYIGDDAGVTGVVSVDGMGSTWTSNLYVGNSGSGTLDVTAGGSVSTALTDIADQLGSTGTVNVDNSQFAITGILNVGVSGDGTFQVTNGGDVTSHRTLIGENSDSTGRVVISGAGATWENTFFGLPQISNELIVGASGNGEMEITDAGSVEVFGGYCILGAESGSVGNVTVEGAGSSLFTRAVLFAQTYLYPGGMVVGDYGAGTLHIRNGGEVVNTSVSNLTEDDVEVRIGRRPNSQGTVYIDNGRWYLRNVLHIGEFGEGHVEIVNGGQATGFAFRSVAFIAYLGFAPGSSGSLTVDGVNSLWSSDELLIGGGGSGTVSVTAGGTVDVTAVTVGALGEIRGDGSIVGYVQNGGLVSPGTSPGSLDIAGDYLQTAAGELLIELASVTSYDQLLVTGEATLGGALTVNLLDGFTPSVGQAFTILMADDVDDAFTIEALPSVPGLIFDVIYNPQSVVLTVSPAFTADFDEDGDVDAADLAQWQRDFGANALSDADADGDSDGDDFLRWQRQLGSPPPATAYADAVPEPGSAALLSAALLSVLAQVRRLHRS
;
A
#
# COMPACT_ATOMS: atom_id res chain seq x y z
N MET A 1 84.89 -49.75 -56.49
CA MET A 1 86.04 -49.78 -55.57
C MET A 1 86.92 -48.57 -55.91
N VAL A 2 87.19 -47.71 -54.92
CA VAL A 2 88.13 -46.58 -54.92
C VAL A 2 87.79 -45.36 -55.80
N LEU A 3 86.71 -44.63 -55.48
CA LEU A 3 86.69 -43.15 -55.57
C LEU A 3 85.54 -42.53 -54.73
N LEU A 4 85.24 -43.11 -53.56
CA LEU A 4 84.10 -42.73 -52.72
C LEU A 4 84.48 -42.52 -51.23
N ARG A 5 85.68 -41.98 -50.96
CA ARG A 5 86.17 -41.79 -49.58
C ARG A 5 86.75 -40.40 -49.24
N ALA A 6 86.57 -39.39 -50.09
CA ALA A 6 87.06 -38.03 -49.80
C ALA A 6 85.97 -36.95 -49.64
N THR A 7 84.73 -37.22 -50.06
CA THR A 7 83.61 -36.25 -50.00
C THR A 7 82.65 -36.45 -48.83
N ALA A 8 82.67 -37.61 -48.16
CA ALA A 8 81.82 -37.87 -46.99
C ALA A 8 82.35 -37.25 -45.69
N ALA A 9 83.67 -37.03 -45.57
CA ALA A 9 84.27 -36.50 -44.35
C ALA A 9 84.13 -34.98 -44.21
N ARG A 10 84.05 -34.21 -45.31
CA ARG A 10 83.87 -32.74 -45.26
C ARG A 10 82.42 -32.29 -45.09
N SER A 11 81.45 -33.06 -45.59
CA SER A 11 80.02 -32.75 -45.41
C SER A 11 79.48 -33.12 -44.03
N LEU A 12 80.10 -34.07 -43.33
CA LEU A 12 79.72 -34.41 -41.95
C LEU A 12 80.24 -33.38 -40.93
N THR A 13 81.43 -32.80 -41.17
CA THR A 13 82.00 -31.79 -40.26
C THR A 13 81.34 -30.42 -40.41
N LEU A 14 80.89 -30.03 -41.61
CA LEU A 14 80.10 -28.80 -41.79
C LEU A 14 78.65 -28.95 -41.29
N ALA A 15 78.05 -30.15 -41.39
CA ALA A 15 76.73 -30.42 -40.82
C ALA A 15 76.78 -30.48 -39.27
N LEU A 16 77.84 -31.04 -38.66
CA LEU A 16 78.01 -30.98 -37.21
C LEU A 16 78.33 -29.57 -36.68
N LEU A 17 79.05 -28.73 -37.45
CA LEU A 17 79.31 -27.34 -37.05
C LEU A 17 78.10 -26.42 -37.23
N ALA A 18 77.23 -26.70 -38.22
CA ALA A 18 75.95 -26.00 -38.39
C ALA A 18 74.95 -26.40 -37.29
N ILE A 19 74.92 -27.68 -36.89
CA ILE A 19 74.12 -28.14 -35.75
C ILE A 19 74.67 -27.57 -34.43
N ALA A 20 75.99 -27.47 -34.25
CA ALA A 20 76.58 -26.82 -33.07
C ALA A 20 76.38 -25.29 -33.03
N GLY A 21 76.24 -24.64 -34.20
CA GLY A 21 75.89 -23.23 -34.33
C GLY A 21 74.41 -22.95 -34.06
N GLU A 22 73.50 -23.84 -34.46
CA GLU A 22 72.06 -23.73 -34.20
C GLU A 22 71.66 -24.23 -32.79
N LEU A 23 72.52 -25.01 -32.11
CA LEU A 23 72.36 -25.34 -30.68
C LEU A 23 72.82 -24.23 -29.74
N SER A 24 73.51 -23.19 -30.23
CA SER A 24 74.07 -22.11 -29.41
C SER A 24 73.08 -20.99 -29.05
N SER A 25 71.81 -21.12 -29.45
CA SER A 25 70.73 -20.20 -29.08
C SER A 25 69.57 -20.87 -28.32
N LEU A 26 69.74 -22.10 -27.84
CA LEU A 26 68.83 -22.69 -26.85
C LEU A 26 69.30 -22.23 -25.48
N ALA A 27 68.39 -21.65 -24.68
CA ALA A 27 68.62 -21.37 -23.27
C ALA A 27 69.23 -22.62 -22.60
N HIS A 28 70.29 -22.43 -21.82
CA HIS A 28 70.99 -23.52 -21.14
C HIS A 28 70.07 -24.07 -20.03
N ALA A 29 69.26 -25.06 -20.37
CA ALA A 29 68.38 -25.75 -19.43
C ALA A 29 69.18 -26.75 -18.58
N ASP A 30 69.06 -26.64 -17.26
CA ASP A 30 69.62 -27.57 -16.29
C ASP A 30 68.62 -28.74 -16.09
N ILE A 31 68.98 -29.92 -16.58
CA ILE A 31 68.08 -31.09 -16.61
C ILE A 31 68.38 -32.02 -15.42
N TRP A 32 67.36 -32.32 -14.62
CA TRP A 32 67.45 -33.29 -13.53
C TRP A 32 67.52 -34.73 -14.05
N ASP A 33 68.48 -35.52 -13.57
CA ASP A 33 68.56 -36.96 -13.84
C ASP A 33 68.55 -37.83 -12.56
N GLY A 34 68.76 -37.23 -11.39
CA GLY A 34 68.79 -37.93 -10.10
C GLY A 34 69.89 -38.98 -9.97
N GLY A 35 70.98 -38.85 -10.74
CA GLY A 35 72.06 -39.83 -10.80
C GLY A 35 73.04 -39.85 -9.62
N GLY A 36 72.90 -38.93 -8.65
CA GLY A 36 73.78 -38.77 -7.51
C GLY A 36 73.47 -39.68 -6.32
N SER A 37 74.25 -39.52 -5.24
CA SER A 37 74.12 -40.35 -4.02
C SER A 37 73.02 -39.88 -3.05
N ASN A 38 72.40 -38.74 -3.33
CA ASN A 38 71.33 -38.11 -2.56
C ASN A 38 70.48 -37.27 -3.52
N ASP A 39 69.39 -36.67 -3.02
CA ASP A 39 68.45 -35.92 -3.85
C ASP A 39 68.71 -34.40 -3.84
N ASN A 40 69.85 -33.93 -3.32
CA ASN A 40 70.12 -32.50 -3.15
C ASN A 40 70.39 -31.78 -4.49
N TRP A 41 69.84 -30.58 -4.67
CA TRP A 41 70.13 -29.72 -5.82
C TRP A 41 71.61 -29.31 -5.89
N THR A 42 72.29 -29.19 -4.74
CA THR A 42 73.74 -28.89 -4.70
C THR A 42 74.65 -30.06 -5.12
N THR A 43 74.12 -31.27 -5.29
CA THR A 43 74.89 -32.43 -5.75
C THR A 43 74.95 -32.44 -7.27
N GLY A 44 76.08 -32.06 -7.85
CA GLY A 44 76.24 -31.97 -9.30
C GLY A 44 75.92 -33.25 -10.07
N ALA A 45 76.14 -34.42 -9.47
CA ALA A 45 75.83 -35.71 -10.08
C ALA A 45 74.31 -35.99 -10.29
N ASN A 46 73.41 -35.14 -9.77
CA ASN A 46 71.97 -35.21 -10.01
C ASN A 46 71.52 -34.46 -11.28
N TRP A 47 72.44 -33.81 -11.96
CA TRP A 47 72.18 -32.95 -13.10
C TRP A 47 72.89 -33.47 -14.33
N PHE A 48 72.15 -33.55 -15.44
CA PHE A 48 72.65 -34.10 -16.68
C PHE A 48 73.80 -33.24 -17.24
N ALA A 49 74.90 -33.88 -17.63
CA ALA A 49 75.96 -33.25 -18.40
C ALA A 49 76.33 -34.10 -19.62
N LEU A 50 76.48 -33.45 -20.78
CA LEU A 50 76.92 -34.11 -22.01
C LEU A 50 78.36 -34.64 -21.92
N PHE A 51 79.22 -33.96 -21.15
CA PHE A 51 80.64 -34.33 -20.98
C PHE A 51 81.12 -34.01 -19.56
N GLY A 52 81.55 -35.03 -18.81
CA GLY A 52 82.09 -34.88 -17.44
C GLY A 52 81.05 -35.12 -16.33
N PRO A 53 81.42 -34.95 -15.05
CA PRO A 53 80.45 -35.00 -13.96
C PRO A 53 79.48 -33.81 -14.07
N GLY A 54 78.20 -34.05 -13.79
CA GLY A 54 77.20 -33.00 -13.73
C GLY A 54 77.58 -31.88 -12.76
N ALA A 55 77.07 -30.68 -13.02
CA ALA A 55 77.25 -29.51 -12.17
C ALA A 55 75.87 -29.06 -11.64
N PRO A 56 75.79 -28.55 -10.40
CA PRO A 56 74.57 -27.92 -9.92
C PRO A 56 74.18 -26.72 -10.81
N PRO A 57 72.89 -26.41 -10.92
CA PRO A 57 72.40 -25.23 -11.62
C PRO A 57 73.05 -23.94 -11.11
N VAL A 58 72.99 -22.88 -11.91
CA VAL A 58 73.47 -21.57 -11.48
C VAL A 58 72.50 -20.93 -10.49
N ASN A 59 72.93 -20.77 -9.23
CA ASN A 59 72.15 -20.17 -8.14
C ASN A 59 72.24 -18.63 -8.14
N ASN A 60 71.73 -18.00 -9.19
CA ASN A 60 71.76 -16.54 -9.39
C ASN A 60 70.49 -16.00 -10.09
N GLY A 61 69.44 -16.83 -10.21
CA GLY A 61 68.19 -16.47 -10.85
C GLY A 61 68.16 -16.62 -12.36
N THR A 62 69.19 -17.22 -12.99
CA THR A 62 69.23 -17.39 -14.47
C THR A 62 69.08 -18.85 -14.93
N ALA A 63 68.97 -19.81 -14.01
CA ALA A 63 68.86 -21.23 -14.36
C ALA A 63 67.43 -21.61 -14.75
N ASP A 64 67.27 -22.26 -15.90
CA ASP A 64 66.02 -22.92 -16.28
C ASP A 64 66.06 -24.39 -15.85
N ILE A 65 65.24 -24.75 -14.86
CA ILE A 65 65.23 -26.11 -14.31
C ILE A 65 64.22 -26.96 -15.09
N VAL A 66 64.69 -28.09 -15.64
CA VAL A 66 63.85 -29.05 -16.36
C VAL A 66 63.85 -30.40 -15.66
N PHE A 67 62.66 -30.84 -15.26
CA PHE A 67 62.39 -32.18 -14.75
C PHE A 67 61.83 -33.04 -15.90
N PRO A 68 62.63 -33.96 -16.49
CA PRO A 68 62.20 -34.75 -17.64
C PRO A 68 61.31 -35.93 -17.21
N ALA A 69 60.83 -36.68 -18.20
CA ALA A 69 60.09 -37.93 -18.00
C ALA A 69 60.87 -38.93 -17.13
N THR A 70 60.21 -39.58 -16.17
CA THR A 70 60.82 -40.58 -15.27
C THR A 70 60.29 -42.00 -15.48
N GLY A 71 59.36 -42.20 -16.44
CA GLY A 71 58.79 -43.51 -16.74
C GLY A 71 57.99 -44.12 -15.59
N GLY A 72 57.22 -43.30 -14.85
CA GLY A 72 56.34 -43.72 -13.76
C GLY A 72 56.98 -43.70 -12.36
N VAL A 73 58.26 -43.32 -12.23
CA VAL A 73 58.94 -43.26 -10.94
C VAL A 73 58.72 -41.91 -10.27
N VAL A 74 58.35 -41.92 -8.98
CA VAL A 74 58.28 -40.71 -8.16
C VAL A 74 59.69 -40.28 -7.76
N GLN A 75 60.06 -39.04 -8.02
CA GLN A 75 61.35 -38.45 -7.66
C GLN A 75 61.15 -37.37 -6.58
N THR A 76 62.09 -37.25 -5.65
CA THR A 76 62.01 -36.36 -4.47
C THR A 76 63.18 -35.36 -4.38
N PRO A 77 63.47 -34.57 -5.44
CA PRO A 77 64.57 -33.63 -5.43
C PRO A 77 64.45 -32.62 -4.27
N ILE A 78 65.56 -32.30 -3.62
CA ILE A 78 65.63 -31.48 -2.41
C ILE A 78 66.32 -30.16 -2.71
N VAL A 79 65.61 -29.04 -2.47
CA VAL A 79 66.23 -27.70 -2.43
C VAL A 79 66.87 -27.53 -1.06
N ASP A 80 68.15 -27.90 -0.96
CA ASP A 80 68.87 -28.06 0.30
C ASP A 80 69.52 -26.78 0.86
N VAL A 81 69.67 -25.77 0.01
CA VAL A 81 70.12 -24.40 0.36
C VAL A 81 69.23 -23.38 -0.34
N PRO A 82 69.15 -22.11 0.12
CA PRO A 82 68.41 -21.09 -0.59
C PRO A 82 68.86 -21.02 -2.04
N TYR A 83 67.92 -21.12 -2.97
CA TYR A 83 68.19 -21.28 -4.38
C TYR A 83 67.39 -20.29 -5.21
N SER A 84 68.02 -19.65 -6.20
CA SER A 84 67.40 -18.71 -7.11
C SER A 84 67.55 -19.19 -8.55
N ILE A 85 66.42 -19.37 -9.22
CA ILE A 85 66.28 -19.90 -10.59
C ILE A 85 65.41 -18.96 -11.43
N ASP A 86 65.39 -19.12 -12.75
CA ASP A 86 64.46 -18.41 -13.62
C ASP A 86 63.13 -19.16 -13.78
N SER A 87 63.17 -20.49 -14.02
CA SER A 87 61.97 -21.29 -14.30
C SER A 87 62.02 -22.74 -13.78
N LEU A 88 60.83 -23.33 -13.61
CA LEU A 88 60.59 -24.75 -13.36
C LEU A 88 59.70 -25.35 -14.47
N LEU A 89 60.22 -26.34 -15.19
CA LEU A 89 59.48 -27.06 -16.22
C LEU A 89 59.42 -28.56 -15.91
N PHE A 90 58.21 -29.09 -15.70
CA PHE A 90 57.97 -30.53 -15.68
C PHE A 90 57.61 -30.99 -17.09
N GLY A 91 58.50 -31.78 -17.70
CA GLY A 91 58.36 -32.28 -19.07
C GLY A 91 57.33 -33.40 -19.21
N ASN A 92 56.77 -33.54 -20.41
CA ASN A 92 55.76 -34.58 -20.73
C ASN A 92 56.40 -35.99 -20.78
N GLY A 93 55.97 -36.92 -19.92
CA GLY A 93 56.29 -38.35 -20.09
C GLY A 93 56.06 -39.28 -18.90
N ASP A 94 54.96 -39.10 -18.16
CA ASP A 94 54.54 -39.92 -17.01
C ASP A 94 55.52 -39.84 -15.83
N GLY A 95 56.02 -38.64 -15.53
CA GLY A 95 56.89 -38.40 -14.37
C GLY A 95 56.16 -37.69 -13.23
N ARG A 96 56.39 -38.10 -11.98
CA ARG A 96 55.88 -37.42 -10.78
C ARG A 96 57.02 -36.93 -9.90
N PHE A 97 57.09 -35.63 -9.67
CA PHE A 97 58.08 -34.99 -8.83
C PHE A 97 57.43 -34.38 -7.59
N VAL A 98 58.07 -34.61 -6.45
CA VAL A 98 57.75 -33.95 -5.18
C VAL A 98 59.01 -33.22 -4.74
N ILE A 99 59.12 -31.95 -5.11
CA ILE A 99 60.25 -31.11 -4.73
C ILE A 99 60.14 -30.79 -3.24
N LEU A 100 61.16 -31.12 -2.46
CA LEU A 100 61.22 -30.89 -1.02
C LEU A 100 62.15 -29.71 -0.71
N GLY A 101 61.55 -28.56 -0.42
CA GLY A 101 62.23 -27.34 -0.03
C GLY A 101 62.47 -27.26 1.48
N VAL A 102 63.66 -27.68 1.91
CA VAL A 102 64.14 -27.39 3.28
C VAL A 102 64.74 -25.97 3.39
N ALA A 103 64.89 -25.28 2.27
CA ALA A 103 65.31 -23.89 2.15
C ALA A 103 64.45 -23.13 1.10
N GLU A 104 64.51 -21.80 1.10
CA GLU A 104 63.72 -20.93 0.20
C GLU A 104 64.08 -21.13 -1.28
N LEU A 105 63.06 -21.36 -2.11
CA LEU A 105 63.18 -21.39 -3.57
C LEU A 105 62.68 -20.07 -4.16
N THR A 106 63.58 -19.27 -4.74
CA THR A 106 63.27 -18.02 -5.43
C THR A 106 63.12 -18.28 -6.93
N ILE A 107 61.98 -17.94 -7.52
CA ILE A 107 61.67 -18.17 -8.94
C ILE A 107 61.56 -16.85 -9.71
N GLY A 108 62.25 -16.75 -10.83
CA GLY A 108 62.31 -15.61 -11.74
C GLY A 108 61.11 -15.50 -12.68
N ALA A 109 61.33 -14.90 -13.85
CA ALA A 109 60.26 -14.52 -14.76
C ALA A 109 59.73 -15.71 -15.58
N GLY A 110 60.50 -16.80 -15.68
CA GLY A 110 60.12 -17.98 -16.45
C GLY A 110 59.05 -18.86 -15.79
N GLY A 111 58.82 -18.72 -14.48
CA GLY A 111 57.65 -19.30 -13.80
C GLY A 111 57.68 -20.82 -13.63
N VAL A 112 56.49 -21.42 -13.51
CA VAL A 112 56.33 -22.88 -13.30
C VAL A 112 55.42 -23.44 -14.38
N THR A 113 55.79 -24.53 -15.04
CA THR A 113 54.92 -25.19 -16.04
C THR A 113 54.90 -26.70 -15.82
N ASN A 114 53.70 -27.28 -15.74
CA ASN A 114 53.50 -28.72 -15.79
C ASN A 114 52.94 -29.19 -17.14
N ASN A 115 53.82 -29.74 -17.97
CA ASN A 115 53.46 -30.41 -19.23
C ASN A 115 53.25 -31.92 -19.08
N ASP A 116 53.29 -32.46 -17.85
CA ASP A 116 52.95 -33.85 -17.56
C ASP A 116 51.51 -33.98 -17.06
N SER A 117 50.87 -35.11 -17.35
CA SER A 117 49.53 -35.44 -16.84
C SER A 117 49.49 -35.73 -15.33
N GLN A 118 50.63 -36.10 -14.75
CA GLN A 118 50.75 -36.41 -13.32
C GLN A 118 50.76 -35.14 -12.47
N LEU A 119 50.37 -35.30 -11.20
CA LEU A 119 50.49 -34.26 -10.19
C LEU A 119 51.96 -33.96 -9.91
N GLN A 120 52.34 -32.68 -9.98
CA GLN A 120 53.64 -32.20 -9.51
C GLN A 120 53.47 -31.38 -8.24
N THR A 121 54.36 -31.58 -7.28
CA THR A 121 54.27 -30.94 -5.98
C THR A 121 55.57 -30.19 -5.67
N VAL A 122 55.44 -28.95 -5.19
CA VAL A 122 56.53 -28.20 -4.56
C VAL A 122 56.15 -27.93 -3.10
N VAL A 123 56.90 -28.53 -2.18
CA VAL A 123 56.70 -28.41 -0.73
C VAL A 123 57.83 -27.55 -0.17
N GLY A 124 57.53 -26.59 0.70
CA GLY A 124 58.50 -25.65 1.24
C GLY A 124 58.32 -24.19 0.77
N PRO A 125 59.06 -23.25 1.37
CA PRO A 125 58.87 -21.81 1.13
C PRO A 125 59.36 -21.40 -0.26
N MET A 126 58.49 -20.74 -1.01
CA MET A 126 58.79 -20.15 -2.31
C MET A 126 58.70 -18.63 -2.27
N LYS A 127 59.50 -17.96 -3.10
CA LYS A 127 59.55 -16.51 -3.22
C LYS A 127 59.63 -16.07 -4.67
N LEU A 128 58.93 -15.00 -5.03
CA LEU A 128 59.00 -14.44 -6.38
C LEU A 128 60.17 -13.45 -6.51
N ALA A 129 60.93 -13.53 -7.61
CA ALA A 129 61.94 -12.53 -8.02
C ALA A 129 61.49 -11.66 -9.20
N ALA A 130 60.40 -12.06 -9.88
CA ALA A 130 59.75 -11.31 -10.93
C ALA A 130 58.26 -11.71 -10.99
N SER A 131 57.46 -10.88 -11.66
CA SER A 131 56.08 -11.27 -11.98
C SER A 131 56.11 -12.42 -12.98
N GLN A 132 55.30 -13.45 -12.74
CA GLN A 132 55.43 -14.73 -13.45
C GLN A 132 54.10 -15.50 -13.54
N THR A 133 54.10 -16.57 -14.32
CA THR A 133 52.94 -17.45 -14.52
C THR A 133 53.23 -18.87 -14.07
N TRP A 134 52.29 -19.48 -13.35
CA TRP A 134 52.26 -20.90 -13.03
C TRP A 134 51.19 -21.59 -13.87
N ASN A 135 51.62 -22.49 -14.75
CA ASN A 135 50.81 -23.08 -15.80
C ASN A 135 50.64 -24.60 -15.60
N ALA A 136 49.44 -25.02 -15.20
CA ALA A 136 49.03 -26.42 -15.14
C ALA A 136 48.56 -26.91 -16.53
N ALA A 137 49.49 -26.95 -17.48
CA ALA A 137 49.17 -27.16 -18.90
C ALA A 137 48.55 -28.55 -19.16
N ALA A 138 49.13 -29.61 -18.63
CA ALA A 138 48.69 -31.00 -18.88
C ALA A 138 48.25 -31.78 -17.63
N GLY A 139 48.58 -31.31 -16.43
CA GLY A 139 48.28 -32.01 -15.18
C GLY A 139 48.35 -31.08 -13.97
N ARG A 140 47.95 -31.63 -12.81
CA ARG A 140 47.76 -30.83 -11.58
C ARG A 140 49.06 -30.29 -11.02
N LEU A 141 49.01 -29.11 -10.42
CA LEU A 141 50.09 -28.52 -9.64
C LEU A 141 49.66 -28.38 -8.18
N GLN A 142 50.53 -28.70 -7.24
CA GLN A 142 50.31 -28.45 -5.82
C GLN A 142 51.49 -27.68 -5.23
N MET A 143 51.18 -26.55 -4.59
CA MET A 143 52.13 -25.52 -4.21
C MET A 143 51.95 -25.15 -2.73
N ASP A 144 53.04 -25.21 -1.98
CA ASP A 144 53.12 -24.82 -0.57
C ASP A 144 53.31 -23.29 -0.44
N ALA A 145 53.90 -22.81 0.67
CA ALA A 145 53.93 -21.40 1.05
C ALA A 145 54.60 -20.49 0.00
N ILE A 146 53.98 -19.34 -0.26
CA ILE A 146 54.37 -18.38 -1.31
C ILE A 146 54.57 -16.99 -0.71
N ASN A 147 55.69 -16.35 -1.02
CA ASN A 147 55.92 -14.92 -0.80
C ASN A 147 55.98 -14.17 -2.14
N LEU A 148 54.96 -13.35 -2.40
CA LEU A 148 54.81 -12.54 -3.61
C LEU A 148 55.90 -11.48 -3.77
N ASN A 149 56.49 -11.01 -2.66
CA ASN A 149 57.70 -10.16 -2.68
C ASN A 149 57.64 -8.92 -3.61
N GLY A 150 56.47 -8.33 -3.79
CA GLY A 150 56.23 -7.17 -4.65
C GLY A 150 55.90 -7.50 -6.11
N PHE A 151 55.66 -8.77 -6.44
CA PHE A 151 55.44 -9.24 -7.81
C PHE A 151 54.09 -9.94 -7.97
N ASN A 152 53.57 -9.94 -9.20
CA ASN A 152 52.30 -10.57 -9.53
C ASN A 152 52.47 -12.05 -9.87
N LEU A 153 51.55 -12.88 -9.40
CA LEU A 153 51.49 -14.29 -9.73
C LEU A 153 50.23 -14.59 -10.53
N ASN A 154 50.42 -15.10 -11.75
CA ASN A 154 49.31 -15.51 -12.62
C ASN A 154 49.18 -17.04 -12.63
N PHE A 155 47.95 -17.54 -12.57
CA PHE A 155 47.62 -18.95 -12.69
C PHE A 155 46.97 -19.22 -14.06
N ALA A 156 47.48 -20.24 -14.75
CA ALA A 156 47.09 -20.60 -16.11
C ALA A 156 47.03 -22.14 -16.30
N GLY A 157 46.51 -22.57 -17.44
CA GLY A 157 46.44 -23.98 -17.84
C GLY A 157 45.04 -24.57 -17.79
N ALA A 158 44.89 -25.85 -18.16
CA ALA A 158 43.59 -26.53 -18.24
C ALA A 158 43.26 -27.40 -17.01
N HIS A 159 44.21 -27.51 -16.06
CA HIS A 159 44.15 -28.43 -14.93
C HIS A 159 44.22 -27.69 -13.58
N GLN A 160 44.01 -28.44 -12.50
CA GLN A 160 43.90 -27.85 -11.15
C GLN A 160 45.26 -27.37 -10.61
N ILE A 161 45.24 -26.22 -9.94
CA ILE A 161 46.35 -25.70 -9.14
C ILE A 161 45.89 -25.62 -7.68
N ASP A 162 46.51 -26.38 -6.78
CA ASP A 162 46.23 -26.35 -5.35
C ASP A 162 47.25 -25.48 -4.63
N LEU A 163 46.77 -24.45 -3.93
CA LEU A 163 47.53 -23.57 -3.05
C LEU A 163 47.22 -23.98 -1.61
N ILE A 164 48.12 -24.77 -1.01
CA ILE A 164 47.82 -25.54 0.20
C ILE A 164 48.35 -24.90 1.49
N SER A 165 48.86 -23.67 1.42
CA SER A 165 49.55 -23.01 2.53
C SER A 165 49.46 -21.48 2.42
N LEU A 166 50.20 -20.78 3.28
CA LEU A 166 50.21 -19.31 3.37
C LEU A 166 50.66 -18.66 2.05
N ILE A 167 49.89 -17.69 1.57
CA ILE A 167 50.31 -16.70 0.58
C ILE A 167 50.51 -15.35 1.27
N ALA A 168 51.69 -14.76 1.13
CA ALA A 168 52.08 -13.52 1.80
C ALA A 168 52.83 -12.56 0.87
N GLY A 169 53.06 -11.33 1.34
CA GLY A 169 53.83 -10.31 0.64
C GLY A 169 52.99 -9.41 -0.27
N ALA A 170 53.60 -8.34 -0.78
CA ALA A 170 52.94 -7.45 -1.74
C ALA A 170 52.87 -8.11 -3.14
N GLY A 171 51.81 -7.85 -3.90
CA GLY A 171 51.63 -8.40 -5.25
C GLY A 171 50.20 -8.89 -5.49
N ASN A 172 49.79 -8.91 -6.76
CA ASN A 172 48.47 -9.38 -7.16
C ASN A 172 48.48 -10.89 -7.43
N LEU A 173 47.32 -11.53 -7.23
CA LEU A 173 47.05 -12.89 -7.68
C LEU A 173 46.05 -12.84 -8.84
N THR A 174 46.39 -13.43 -9.98
CA THR A 174 45.50 -13.47 -11.14
C THR A 174 45.16 -14.91 -11.51
N VAL A 175 43.88 -15.23 -11.71
CA VAL A 175 43.43 -16.46 -12.38
C VAL A 175 43.07 -16.09 -13.82
N ALA A 176 43.95 -16.41 -14.77
CA ALA A 176 43.97 -15.74 -16.08
C ALA A 176 43.18 -16.45 -17.21
N ASP A 177 42.93 -17.76 -17.11
CA ASP A 177 42.44 -18.56 -18.26
C ASP A 177 40.95 -18.93 -18.17
N ALA A 178 40.26 -18.86 -19.32
CA ALA A 178 38.81 -19.08 -19.49
C ALA A 178 38.37 -20.56 -19.63
N TYR A 179 39.26 -21.54 -19.44
CA TYR A 179 38.93 -22.96 -19.51
C TYR A 179 38.90 -23.60 -18.10
N THR A 180 38.53 -24.88 -18.00
CA THR A 180 38.21 -25.66 -16.80
C THR A 180 39.23 -25.68 -15.64
N SER A 181 40.30 -24.88 -15.67
CA SER A 181 41.21 -24.69 -14.56
C SER A 181 40.48 -24.28 -13.30
N THR A 182 40.75 -25.04 -12.25
CA THR A 182 40.33 -24.73 -10.90
C THR A 182 41.58 -24.36 -10.11
N VAL A 183 41.63 -23.16 -9.55
CA VAL A 183 42.61 -22.80 -8.52
C VAL A 183 41.93 -23.02 -7.18
N THR A 184 42.54 -23.79 -6.28
CA THR A 184 41.96 -24.07 -4.96
C THR A 184 42.88 -23.51 -3.88
N MET A 185 42.36 -22.61 -3.03
CA MET A 185 43.06 -22.13 -1.84
C MET A 185 42.56 -22.92 -0.64
N SER A 186 43.36 -23.86 -0.12
CA SER A 186 42.95 -24.79 0.95
C SER A 186 43.85 -24.80 2.19
N GLY A 187 44.68 -23.77 2.33
CA GLY A 187 45.68 -23.69 3.39
C GLY A 187 45.12 -23.64 4.82
N GLY A 188 45.98 -24.03 5.76
CA GLY A 188 45.74 -23.99 7.21
C GLY A 188 45.84 -22.61 7.85
N ILE A 189 46.35 -21.63 7.11
CA ILE A 189 46.80 -20.32 7.58
C ILE A 189 46.16 -19.26 6.68
N ASN A 190 45.66 -18.18 7.29
CA ASN A 190 45.13 -17.04 6.57
C ASN A 190 46.16 -16.42 5.64
N ASN A 191 45.72 -16.09 4.42
CA ASN A 191 46.54 -15.35 3.49
C ASN A 191 46.74 -13.91 3.99
N THR A 192 47.90 -13.34 3.70
CA THR A 192 48.31 -11.99 4.17
C THR A 192 48.92 -11.15 3.06
N TYR A 193 48.70 -11.54 1.79
CA TYR A 193 49.11 -10.70 0.67
C TYR A 193 48.27 -9.41 0.61
N THR A 194 48.81 -8.37 -0.05
CA THR A 194 48.24 -7.00 -0.01
C THR A 194 47.90 -6.43 -1.38
N GLY A 195 47.82 -7.28 -2.41
CA GLY A 195 47.37 -6.91 -3.75
C GLY A 195 46.00 -7.50 -4.10
N LEU A 196 45.53 -7.13 -5.30
CA LEU A 196 44.24 -7.56 -5.84
C LEU A 196 44.22 -9.06 -6.11
N THR A 197 43.10 -9.71 -5.79
CA THR A 197 42.74 -11.01 -6.35
C THR A 197 41.89 -10.80 -7.60
N ASP A 198 42.42 -11.11 -8.77
CA ASP A 198 41.78 -10.88 -10.06
C ASP A 198 41.45 -12.22 -10.75
N VAL A 199 40.16 -12.56 -10.83
CA VAL A 199 39.67 -13.79 -11.44
C VAL A 199 39.14 -13.46 -12.83
N GLN A 200 40.03 -13.51 -13.83
CA GLN A 200 39.74 -13.19 -15.22
C GLN A 200 39.11 -14.35 -16.00
N GLY A 201 39.14 -15.57 -15.45
CA GLY A 201 38.57 -16.77 -16.04
C GLY A 201 38.61 -17.97 -15.08
N GLY A 202 37.97 -19.08 -15.47
CA GLY A 202 38.03 -20.35 -14.75
C GLY A 202 37.32 -20.29 -13.40
N THR A 203 37.71 -21.15 -12.45
CA THR A 203 37.14 -21.17 -11.09
C THR A 203 38.21 -21.02 -10.02
N LEU A 204 38.07 -20.02 -9.15
CA LEU A 204 38.77 -19.93 -7.87
C LEU A 204 37.89 -20.52 -6.76
N VAL A 205 38.33 -21.63 -6.16
CA VAL A 205 37.65 -22.27 -5.02
C VAL A 205 38.32 -21.84 -3.72
N LEU A 206 37.54 -21.24 -2.83
CA LEU A 206 38.00 -20.80 -1.51
C LEU A 206 37.63 -21.85 -0.45
N GLN A 207 38.66 -22.49 0.12
CA GLN A 207 38.52 -23.63 1.03
C GLN A 207 39.56 -23.59 2.17
N GLN A 208 39.97 -22.41 2.63
CA GLN A 208 40.87 -22.34 3.78
C GLN A 208 40.24 -22.98 5.01
N THR A 209 41.05 -23.74 5.74
CA THR A 209 40.62 -24.45 6.96
C THR A 209 41.48 -23.99 8.12
N ASN A 210 40.90 -23.38 9.16
CA ASN A 210 41.70 -22.90 10.30
C ASN A 210 41.01 -23.15 11.65
N GLY A 211 40.61 -24.39 11.91
CA GLY A 211 40.21 -24.83 13.26
C GLY A 211 39.04 -24.09 13.95
N GLY A 212 38.33 -23.19 13.27
CA GLY A 212 37.16 -22.47 13.78
C GLY A 212 37.35 -20.98 14.12
N VAL A 213 38.45 -20.33 13.74
CA VAL A 213 38.64 -18.87 13.90
C VAL A 213 39.04 -18.26 12.56
N GLY A 214 38.52 -17.06 12.24
CA GLY A 214 38.61 -16.31 10.97
C GLY A 214 39.45 -16.95 9.86
N ARG A 215 38.80 -17.39 8.78
CA ARG A 215 39.45 -17.95 7.59
C ARG A 215 39.56 -16.81 6.58
N VAL A 216 40.71 -16.62 5.93
CA VAL A 216 40.89 -15.52 4.98
C VAL A 216 41.71 -16.01 3.80
N ALA A 217 41.02 -16.54 2.79
CA ALA A 217 41.63 -16.90 1.52
C ALA A 217 41.92 -15.65 0.68
N VAL A 218 41.02 -14.66 0.72
CA VAL A 218 41.16 -13.38 0.03
C VAL A 218 41.19 -12.24 1.06
N PRO A 219 42.38 -11.66 1.35
CA PRO A 219 42.56 -10.65 2.39
C PRO A 219 42.24 -9.21 1.94
N GLY A 220 42.16 -8.94 0.64
CA GLY A 220 41.94 -7.61 0.06
C GLY A 220 40.82 -7.60 -0.97
N ASP A 221 40.89 -6.65 -1.90
CA ASP A 221 39.93 -6.53 -3.00
C ASP A 221 39.87 -7.79 -3.87
N LEU A 222 38.67 -8.08 -4.35
CA LEU A 222 38.38 -9.19 -5.24
C LEU A 222 37.68 -8.68 -6.51
N LEU A 223 38.27 -8.94 -7.67
CA LEU A 223 37.66 -8.70 -8.97
C LEU A 223 37.34 -10.03 -9.64
N ILE A 224 36.11 -10.18 -10.11
CA ILE A 224 35.66 -11.34 -10.90
C ILE A 224 35.22 -10.82 -12.28
N ALA A 225 35.99 -11.13 -13.31
CA ALA A 225 35.72 -10.68 -14.68
C ALA A 225 34.90 -11.70 -15.48
N ASP A 226 34.68 -11.41 -16.77
CA ASP A 226 33.94 -12.27 -17.70
C ASP A 226 34.53 -13.68 -17.77
N GLY A 227 33.72 -14.71 -17.50
CA GLY A 227 34.14 -16.11 -17.48
C GLY A 227 34.84 -16.54 -16.19
N GLY A 228 35.04 -15.63 -15.23
CA GLY A 228 35.57 -15.92 -13.90
C GLY A 228 34.48 -16.40 -12.95
N THR A 229 34.79 -17.40 -12.11
CA THR A 229 33.93 -17.83 -11.01
C THR A 229 34.72 -17.89 -9.72
N VAL A 230 34.23 -17.27 -8.65
CA VAL A 230 34.69 -17.53 -7.28
C VAL A 230 33.65 -18.39 -6.61
N ARG A 231 34.07 -19.52 -6.02
CA ARG A 231 33.18 -20.47 -5.34
C ARG A 231 33.64 -20.74 -3.92
N LEU A 232 32.70 -20.66 -2.99
CA LEU A 232 32.96 -20.98 -1.60
C LEU A 232 32.80 -22.47 -1.34
N ALA A 233 33.84 -23.07 -0.78
CA ALA A 233 33.81 -24.43 -0.24
C ALA A 233 33.85 -24.45 1.30
N ALA A 234 34.18 -23.33 1.95
CA ALA A 234 34.11 -23.09 3.39
C ALA A 234 33.47 -21.72 3.68
N ASN A 235 33.02 -21.49 4.92
CA ASN A 235 32.45 -20.21 5.36
C ASN A 235 33.53 -19.17 5.65
N GLU A 236 33.18 -17.89 5.49
CA GLU A 236 34.00 -16.71 5.78
C GLU A 236 35.38 -16.83 5.14
N GLN A 237 35.49 -16.61 3.83
CA GLN A 237 36.73 -16.78 3.06
C GLN A 237 37.30 -15.47 2.55
N ILE A 238 36.48 -14.42 2.50
CA ILE A 238 36.83 -13.10 2.00
C ILE A 238 36.86 -12.16 3.21
N ALA A 239 37.89 -11.31 3.31
CA ALA A 239 38.02 -10.43 4.44
C ALA A 239 36.98 -9.29 4.42
N GLU A 240 36.21 -9.17 5.50
CA GLU A 240 35.27 -8.07 5.79
C GLU A 240 35.97 -6.75 6.22
N THR A 241 37.23 -6.53 5.85
CA THR A 241 37.96 -5.32 6.26
C THR A 241 37.36 -4.09 5.58
N ALA A 242 37.06 -3.06 6.37
CA ALA A 242 36.52 -1.80 5.85
C ALA A 242 37.42 -1.23 4.74
N GLY A 243 36.82 -0.92 3.59
CA GLY A 243 37.52 -0.46 2.39
C GLY A 243 37.81 -1.55 1.36
N ASN A 244 37.71 -2.83 1.72
CA ASN A 244 37.76 -3.92 0.74
C ASN A 244 36.48 -3.95 -0.10
N GLU A 245 36.61 -4.21 -1.40
CA GLU A 245 35.48 -4.33 -2.32
C GLU A 245 35.52 -5.67 -3.08
N VAL A 246 34.36 -6.33 -3.17
CA VAL A 246 34.15 -7.45 -4.08
C VAL A 246 33.39 -6.95 -5.31
N THR A 247 34.08 -6.89 -6.45
CA THR A 247 33.50 -6.48 -7.74
C THR A 247 33.30 -7.68 -8.65
N VAL A 248 32.09 -7.86 -9.15
CA VAL A 248 31.73 -8.88 -10.15
C VAL A 248 31.29 -8.17 -11.44
N LEU A 249 32.12 -8.26 -12.48
CA LEU A 249 31.85 -7.67 -13.79
C LEU A 249 30.94 -8.59 -14.62
N ALA A 250 30.44 -8.06 -15.74
CA ALA A 250 29.64 -8.81 -16.71
C ALA A 250 30.26 -10.16 -17.07
N GLY A 251 29.49 -11.23 -16.88
CA GLY A 251 29.91 -12.62 -17.13
C GLY A 251 30.69 -13.29 -15.99
N GLY A 252 31.03 -12.55 -14.93
CA GLY A 252 31.61 -13.10 -13.70
C GLY A 252 30.54 -13.62 -12.73
N LEU A 253 30.94 -14.54 -11.85
CA LEU A 253 30.07 -15.16 -10.85
C LEU A 253 30.75 -15.28 -9.47
N LEU A 254 30.08 -14.77 -8.42
CA LEU A 254 30.33 -15.13 -7.03
C LEU A 254 29.31 -16.17 -6.56
N ASP A 255 29.75 -17.41 -6.41
CA ASP A 255 28.94 -18.54 -5.96
C ASP A 255 29.23 -18.85 -4.49
N VAL A 256 28.38 -18.36 -3.57
CA VAL A 256 28.50 -18.68 -2.15
C VAL A 256 27.97 -20.07 -1.82
N ASN A 257 27.31 -20.74 -2.77
CA ASN A 257 26.80 -22.09 -2.62
C ASN A 257 25.94 -22.19 -1.34
N THR A 258 26.11 -23.23 -0.52
CA THR A 258 25.47 -23.38 0.79
C THR A 258 26.26 -22.78 1.97
N ARG A 259 27.17 -21.83 1.73
CA ARG A 259 28.11 -21.30 2.73
C ARG A 259 27.69 -19.89 3.16
N THR A 260 28.21 -19.46 4.31
CA THR A 260 28.06 -18.09 4.80
C THR A 260 29.31 -17.29 4.48
N GLU A 261 29.13 -16.08 3.97
CA GLU A 261 30.20 -15.12 3.68
C GLU A 261 29.76 -13.72 4.05
N THR A 262 30.63 -13.01 4.76
CA THR A 262 30.45 -11.59 5.08
C THR A 262 31.48 -10.78 4.30
N VAL A 263 31.02 -9.81 3.51
CA VAL A 263 31.89 -8.91 2.74
C VAL A 263 31.63 -7.46 3.13
N ALA A 264 32.70 -6.65 3.14
CA ALA A 264 32.58 -5.25 3.49
C ALA A 264 31.71 -4.47 2.48
N LYS A 265 31.89 -4.73 1.18
CA LYS A 265 31.10 -4.14 0.10
C LYS A 265 30.99 -5.10 -1.08
N LEU A 266 29.81 -5.17 -1.68
CA LEU A 266 29.53 -5.95 -2.88
C LEU A 266 29.14 -5.03 -4.06
N VAL A 267 29.79 -5.20 -5.19
CA VAL A 267 29.46 -4.49 -6.44
C VAL A 267 29.25 -5.51 -7.56
N LEU A 268 28.01 -5.68 -8.00
CA LEU A 268 27.66 -6.47 -9.18
C LEU A 268 27.47 -5.53 -10.36
N ASN A 269 28.51 -5.39 -11.20
CA ASN A 269 28.50 -4.52 -12.39
C ASN A 269 28.32 -5.36 -13.66
N GLY A 270 27.08 -5.77 -13.89
CA GLY A 270 26.67 -6.72 -14.93
C GLY A 270 26.94 -8.20 -14.59
N GLY A 271 27.64 -8.49 -13.50
CA GLY A 271 27.95 -9.84 -13.02
C GLY A 271 26.96 -10.39 -12.00
N ALA A 272 27.13 -11.65 -11.59
CA ALA A 272 26.16 -12.33 -10.73
C ALA A 272 26.72 -12.74 -9.36
N ALA A 273 25.88 -12.74 -8.33
CA ALA A 273 26.12 -13.42 -7.07
C ALA A 273 24.95 -14.35 -6.73
N THR A 274 25.24 -15.58 -6.31
CA THR A 274 24.22 -16.60 -6.06
C THR A 274 24.43 -17.33 -4.74
N SER A 275 23.36 -17.52 -3.96
CA SER A 275 23.32 -18.39 -2.78
C SER A 275 22.25 -19.48 -2.93
N THR A 276 22.55 -20.71 -2.46
CA THR A 276 21.63 -21.86 -2.55
C THR A 276 21.45 -22.55 -1.21
N GLY A 277 20.30 -23.15 -0.99
CA GLY A 277 19.94 -23.80 0.26
C GLY A 277 20.10 -22.86 1.47
N ALA A 278 21.01 -23.23 2.39
CA ALA A 278 21.30 -22.44 3.60
C ALA A 278 22.44 -21.40 3.41
N GLY A 279 22.88 -21.15 2.17
CA GLY A 279 23.90 -20.15 1.88
C GLY A 279 23.44 -18.73 2.23
N ARG A 280 24.37 -17.88 2.67
CA ARG A 280 24.09 -16.48 3.02
C ARG A 280 25.27 -15.60 2.59
N LEU A 281 25.00 -14.63 1.73
CA LEU A 281 25.95 -13.55 1.41
C LEU A 281 25.51 -12.31 2.16
N ILE A 282 26.35 -11.81 3.06
CA ILE A 282 26.04 -10.71 3.96
C ILE A 282 26.93 -9.53 3.59
N THR A 283 26.32 -8.36 3.44
CA THR A 283 27.05 -7.11 3.31
C THR A 283 26.15 -5.97 3.79
N ASN A 284 26.78 -4.89 4.25
CA ASN A 284 26.09 -3.68 4.67
C ASN A 284 26.07 -2.62 3.55
N ASP A 285 26.78 -2.86 2.44
CA ASP A 285 26.81 -1.95 1.28
C ASP A 285 26.86 -2.77 -0.01
N ALA A 286 25.75 -2.76 -0.76
CA ALA A 286 25.63 -3.45 -2.03
C ALA A 286 25.18 -2.54 -3.16
N LEU A 287 25.79 -2.73 -4.34
CA LEU A 287 25.37 -2.12 -5.60
C LEU A 287 25.17 -3.21 -6.65
N VAL A 288 23.97 -3.32 -7.19
CA VAL A 288 23.60 -4.20 -8.31
C VAL A 288 23.27 -3.33 -9.51
N THR A 289 24.16 -3.27 -10.50
CA THR A 289 24.08 -2.33 -11.62
C THR A 289 24.35 -2.98 -12.97
N GLY A 290 23.56 -2.62 -13.97
CA GLY A 290 23.70 -3.08 -15.36
C GLY A 290 22.74 -4.23 -15.70
N ALA A 291 22.27 -4.27 -16.95
CA ALA A 291 21.17 -5.10 -17.47
C ALA A 291 21.28 -6.64 -17.32
N ARG A 292 22.35 -7.15 -16.71
CA ARG A 292 22.59 -8.57 -16.44
C ARG A 292 23.14 -8.83 -15.04
N ALA A 293 23.29 -7.78 -14.24
CA ALA A 293 23.68 -7.96 -12.85
C ALA A 293 22.54 -8.69 -12.13
N SER A 294 22.86 -9.77 -11.44
CA SER A 294 21.87 -10.50 -10.65
C SER A 294 22.39 -10.85 -9.27
N TRP A 295 21.57 -10.58 -8.24
CA TRP A 295 21.80 -11.12 -6.91
C TRP A 295 20.65 -12.06 -6.56
N ASP A 296 20.90 -13.35 -6.71
CA ASP A 296 19.89 -14.40 -6.55
C ASP A 296 20.13 -15.17 -5.25
N ASN A 297 19.19 -15.04 -4.31
CA ASN A 297 19.23 -15.73 -3.03
C ASN A 297 18.07 -16.73 -2.94
N GLU A 298 18.35 -18.02 -2.84
CA GLU A 298 17.26 -19.03 -2.79
C GLU A 298 16.41 -18.92 -1.51
N ALA A 299 16.98 -18.41 -0.42
CA ALA A 299 16.32 -18.27 0.87
C ALA A 299 16.10 -16.79 1.23
N VAL A 300 16.85 -16.30 2.23
CA VAL A 300 16.61 -14.98 2.83
C VAL A 300 17.70 -14.00 2.42
N LEU A 301 17.30 -12.79 2.03
CA LEU A 301 18.16 -11.62 1.87
C LEU A 301 17.91 -10.65 3.02
N TYR A 302 18.97 -10.17 3.68
CA TYR A 302 18.88 -9.16 4.73
C TYR A 302 19.58 -7.89 4.28
N ILE A 303 18.88 -6.77 4.34
CA ILE A 303 19.44 -5.42 4.19
C ILE A 303 19.26 -4.71 5.52
N GLY A 304 20.34 -4.63 6.29
CA GLY A 304 20.29 -4.20 7.68
C GLY A 304 19.84 -5.33 8.63
N ASP A 305 20.72 -6.31 8.88
CA ASP A 305 20.50 -7.44 9.82
C ASP A 305 20.84 -6.99 11.26
N ALA A 306 22.09 -7.22 11.70
CA ALA A 306 22.61 -6.79 13.01
C ALA A 306 23.30 -5.40 12.99
N ALA A 307 23.45 -4.80 11.81
CA ALA A 307 24.05 -3.50 11.58
C ALA A 307 23.40 -2.84 10.36
N ASP A 308 23.44 -1.51 10.27
CA ASP A 308 22.79 -0.78 9.17
C ASP A 308 23.28 -1.25 7.80
N GLY A 309 22.37 -1.34 6.83
CA GLY A 309 22.66 -1.88 5.50
C GLY A 309 21.99 -1.10 4.38
N THR A 310 22.69 -1.02 3.24
CA THR A 310 22.20 -0.36 2.01
C THR A 310 22.30 -1.27 0.80
N LEU A 311 21.26 -1.29 -0.04
CA LEU A 311 21.26 -1.93 -1.36
C LEU A 311 20.74 -0.97 -2.43
N ASN A 312 21.55 -0.75 -3.46
CA ASN A 312 21.15 0.01 -4.65
C ASN A 312 21.04 -0.93 -5.85
N VAL A 313 19.87 -0.99 -6.47
CA VAL A 313 19.60 -1.74 -7.71
C VAL A 313 19.32 -0.74 -8.81
N THR A 314 20.21 -0.67 -9.80
CA THR A 314 20.18 0.40 -10.81
C THR A 314 20.51 -0.12 -12.21
N ALA A 315 20.22 0.70 -13.22
CA ALA A 315 20.66 0.48 -14.61
C ALA A 315 20.33 -0.93 -15.16
N GLY A 316 19.19 -1.51 -14.76
CA GLY A 316 18.74 -2.83 -15.22
C GLY A 316 19.22 -4.02 -14.39
N GLY A 317 19.79 -3.79 -13.20
CA GLY A 317 20.14 -4.86 -12.27
C GLY A 317 18.93 -5.59 -11.71
N GLY A 318 19.06 -6.87 -11.38
CA GLY A 318 18.00 -7.69 -10.80
C GLY A 318 18.39 -8.27 -9.45
N VAL A 319 17.44 -8.31 -8.52
CA VAL A 319 17.57 -8.99 -7.23
C VAL A 319 16.43 -9.97 -7.05
N SER A 320 16.72 -11.16 -6.51
CA SER A 320 15.68 -12.12 -6.17
C SER A 320 15.95 -12.80 -4.83
N SER A 321 14.88 -13.01 -4.05
CA SER A 321 14.91 -13.76 -2.80
C SER A 321 13.57 -14.46 -2.53
N ALA A 322 13.54 -15.51 -1.70
CA ALA A 322 12.26 -16.02 -1.20
C ALA A 322 11.64 -15.05 -0.18
N THR A 323 12.49 -14.50 0.70
CA THR A 323 12.13 -13.45 1.67
C THR A 323 13.24 -12.41 1.75
N GLY A 324 12.86 -11.14 1.81
CA GLY A 324 13.75 -10.00 1.96
C GLY A 324 13.36 -9.21 3.21
N TYR A 325 14.31 -8.99 4.10
CA TYR A 325 14.15 -8.13 5.27
C TYR A 325 14.91 -6.82 5.06
N ILE A 326 14.27 -5.70 5.33
CA ILE A 326 14.87 -4.36 5.29
C ILE A 326 14.74 -3.76 6.69
N GLY A 327 15.84 -3.66 7.44
CA GLY A 327 15.83 -3.28 8.85
C GLY A 327 15.25 -4.40 9.72
N ASP A 328 16.02 -5.47 9.89
CA ASP A 328 15.59 -6.70 10.57
C ASP A 328 15.57 -6.52 12.09
N ASP A 329 16.72 -6.25 12.72
CA ASP A 329 16.84 -6.15 14.18
C ASP A 329 16.45 -4.76 14.73
N ALA A 330 16.04 -4.74 16.00
CA ALA A 330 15.68 -3.51 16.70
C ALA A 330 16.84 -2.51 16.75
N GLY A 331 16.57 -1.27 16.31
CA GLY A 331 17.55 -0.19 16.25
C GLY A 331 18.47 -0.23 15.02
N VAL A 332 18.29 -1.18 14.10
CA VAL A 332 19.00 -1.28 12.83
C VAL A 332 18.19 -0.64 11.70
N THR A 333 18.90 0.01 10.77
CA THR A 333 18.31 0.64 9.58
C THR A 333 18.69 -0.11 8.31
N GLY A 334 17.69 -0.53 7.54
CA GLY A 334 17.86 -1.02 6.16
C GLY A 334 17.35 0.00 5.15
N VAL A 335 18.11 0.24 4.09
CA VAL A 335 17.70 1.13 2.99
C VAL A 335 17.91 0.45 1.64
N VAL A 336 16.86 0.39 0.84
CA VAL A 336 16.92 -0.15 -0.53
C VAL A 336 16.41 0.87 -1.53
N SER A 337 17.14 1.03 -2.63
CA SER A 337 16.70 1.80 -3.81
C SER A 337 16.63 0.87 -5.02
N VAL A 338 15.47 0.76 -5.65
CA VAL A 338 15.27 0.12 -6.96
C VAL A 338 14.97 1.23 -7.98
N ASP A 339 16.04 1.70 -8.64
CA ASP A 339 16.00 2.89 -9.48
C ASP A 339 16.26 2.57 -10.95
N GLY A 340 15.47 3.17 -11.83
CA GLY A 340 15.69 3.14 -13.27
C GLY A 340 15.02 1.97 -13.98
N MET A 341 14.67 2.21 -15.24
CA MET A 341 13.98 1.25 -16.10
C MET A 341 14.73 -0.09 -16.19
N GLY A 342 14.00 -1.18 -15.92
CA GLY A 342 14.50 -2.54 -15.97
C GLY A 342 15.22 -3.01 -14.71
N SER A 343 15.45 -2.13 -13.73
CA SER A 343 15.91 -2.53 -12.40
C SER A 343 14.77 -3.26 -11.67
N THR A 344 15.04 -4.45 -11.15
CA THR A 344 14.00 -5.30 -10.57
C THR A 344 14.34 -5.88 -9.20
N TRP A 345 13.31 -6.07 -8.37
CA TRP A 345 13.38 -6.93 -7.19
C TRP A 345 12.14 -7.83 -7.08
N THR A 346 12.36 -9.14 -6.99
CA THR A 346 11.30 -10.13 -6.74
C THR A 346 11.53 -10.82 -5.40
N SER A 347 10.61 -10.68 -4.44
CA SER A 347 10.70 -11.32 -3.12
C SER A 347 9.36 -11.30 -2.37
N ASN A 348 9.23 -12.01 -1.23
CA ASN A 348 8.36 -11.50 -0.16
C ASN A 348 9.12 -10.46 0.65
N LEU A 349 8.47 -9.41 1.14
CA LEU A 349 9.16 -8.28 1.78
C LEU A 349 8.63 -7.98 3.18
N TYR A 350 9.56 -7.75 4.08
CA TYR A 350 9.36 -7.15 5.40
C TYR A 350 10.15 -5.85 5.45
N VAL A 351 9.46 -4.71 5.44
CA VAL A 351 10.07 -3.38 5.45
C VAL A 351 9.90 -2.78 6.83
N GLY A 352 10.98 -2.82 7.62
CA GLY A 352 10.95 -2.59 9.07
C GLY A 352 10.37 -3.80 9.77
N ASN A 353 11.17 -4.84 10.04
CA ASN A 353 10.71 -6.01 10.78
C ASN A 353 10.64 -5.70 12.29
N SER A 354 11.78 -5.68 12.98
CA SER A 354 11.93 -5.07 14.32
C SER A 354 12.60 -3.70 14.27
N GLY A 355 13.32 -3.40 13.17
CA GLY A 355 14.11 -2.18 12.98
C GLY A 355 13.39 -1.09 12.19
N SER A 356 14.17 -0.30 11.46
CA SER A 356 13.69 0.72 10.53
C SER A 356 14.01 0.33 9.09
N GLY A 357 13.00 0.18 8.25
CA GLY A 357 13.18 -0.18 6.84
C GLY A 357 12.72 0.91 5.88
N THR A 358 13.48 1.16 4.82
CA THR A 358 13.05 2.02 3.71
C THR A 358 13.28 1.34 2.37
N LEU A 359 12.26 1.34 1.52
CA LEU A 359 12.33 0.91 0.13
C LEU A 359 11.84 2.02 -0.79
N ASP A 360 12.73 2.54 -1.63
CA ASP A 360 12.42 3.50 -2.67
C ASP A 360 12.41 2.81 -4.04
N VAL A 361 11.29 2.89 -4.76
CA VAL A 361 11.14 2.39 -6.13
C VAL A 361 10.91 3.58 -7.06
N THR A 362 11.90 3.89 -7.90
CA THR A 362 11.97 5.17 -8.61
C THR A 362 12.37 5.01 -10.09
N ALA A 363 12.06 6.04 -10.89
CA ALA A 363 12.47 6.18 -12.29
C ALA A 363 12.19 4.95 -13.20
N GLY A 364 11.06 4.27 -12.99
CA GLY A 364 10.64 3.11 -13.77
C GLY A 364 11.20 1.78 -13.27
N GLY A 365 11.72 1.73 -12.05
CA GLY A 365 12.03 0.49 -11.35
C GLY A 365 10.77 -0.36 -11.12
N SER A 366 10.95 -1.66 -10.86
CA SER A 366 9.84 -2.59 -10.64
C SER A 366 10.11 -3.55 -9.47
N VAL A 367 9.16 -3.62 -8.53
CA VAL A 367 9.19 -4.58 -7.43
C VAL A 367 7.97 -5.51 -7.53
N SER A 368 8.19 -6.81 -7.33
CA SER A 368 7.13 -7.82 -7.35
C SER A 368 7.18 -8.67 -6.09
N THR A 369 6.04 -8.78 -5.40
CA THR A 369 5.91 -9.57 -4.17
C THR A 369 4.64 -10.42 -4.17
N ALA A 370 4.59 -11.41 -3.28
CA ALA A 370 3.34 -12.07 -2.90
C ALA A 370 2.87 -11.62 -1.50
N LEU A 371 3.80 -11.24 -0.62
CA LEU A 371 3.53 -10.64 0.68
C LEU A 371 4.40 -9.39 0.84
N THR A 372 3.82 -8.32 1.37
CA THR A 372 4.54 -7.11 1.79
C THR A 372 4.01 -6.66 3.13
N ASP A 373 4.82 -6.81 4.17
CA ASP A 373 4.55 -6.34 5.52
C ASP A 373 5.43 -5.12 5.81
N ILE A 374 4.82 -4.04 6.29
CA ILE A 374 5.51 -2.78 6.60
C ILE A 374 5.32 -2.48 8.08
N ALA A 375 6.42 -2.34 8.81
CA ALA A 375 6.47 -2.20 10.26
C ALA A 375 5.84 -3.41 10.99
N ASP A 376 6.48 -4.58 10.85
CA ASP A 376 5.96 -5.88 11.30
C ASP A 376 5.76 -5.96 12.81
N GLN A 377 6.80 -5.56 13.58
CA GLN A 377 6.83 -5.72 15.03
C GLN A 377 6.65 -4.40 15.78
N LEU A 378 6.35 -4.50 17.08
CA LEU A 378 6.12 -3.36 17.96
C LEU A 378 7.34 -2.42 18.00
N GLY A 379 7.12 -1.13 17.73
CA GLY A 379 8.16 -0.10 17.75
C GLY A 379 9.06 -0.08 16.50
N SER A 380 8.81 -0.96 15.52
CA SER A 380 9.46 -0.89 14.21
C SER A 380 8.87 0.26 13.37
N THR A 381 9.63 0.71 12.38
CA THR A 381 9.14 1.66 11.37
C THR A 381 9.45 1.16 9.97
N GLY A 382 8.50 1.33 9.06
CA GLY A 382 8.64 0.87 7.68
C GLY A 382 8.15 1.94 6.71
N THR A 383 8.91 2.22 5.67
CA THR A 383 8.51 3.15 4.61
C THR A 383 8.76 2.55 3.24
N VAL A 384 7.73 2.57 2.40
CA VAL A 384 7.82 2.21 0.99
C VAL A 384 7.37 3.39 0.15
N ASN A 385 8.19 3.81 -0.81
CA ASN A 385 7.88 4.87 -1.75
C ASN A 385 7.91 4.33 -3.18
N VAL A 386 6.84 4.57 -3.94
CA VAL A 386 6.72 4.20 -5.35
C VAL A 386 6.51 5.48 -6.15
N ASP A 387 7.54 5.90 -6.88
CA ASP A 387 7.55 7.15 -7.63
C ASP A 387 7.81 6.88 -9.12
N ASN A 388 6.84 7.17 -9.99
CA ASN A 388 6.93 6.92 -11.44
C ASN A 388 7.43 5.50 -11.77
N SER A 389 6.96 4.49 -11.02
CA SER A 389 7.49 3.13 -10.97
C SER A 389 6.39 2.11 -10.69
N GLN A 390 6.72 0.82 -10.71
CA GLN A 390 5.74 -0.25 -10.51
C GLN A 390 5.98 -1.05 -9.23
N PHE A 391 4.92 -1.33 -8.48
CA PHE A 391 4.94 -2.30 -7.40
C PHE A 391 3.76 -3.27 -7.53
N ALA A 392 4.05 -4.51 -7.94
CA ALA A 392 3.06 -5.57 -8.09
C ALA A 392 3.04 -6.50 -6.87
N ILE A 393 1.97 -6.41 -6.06
CA ILE A 393 1.76 -7.25 -4.88
C ILE A 393 0.67 -8.27 -5.20
N THR A 394 1.09 -9.48 -5.56
CA THR A 394 0.20 -10.58 -6.00
C THR A 394 -0.54 -11.29 -4.85
N GLY A 395 -0.46 -10.74 -3.64
CA GLY A 395 -1.13 -11.26 -2.46
C GLY A 395 -1.43 -10.14 -1.47
N ILE A 396 -0.87 -10.22 -0.28
CA ILE A 396 -1.25 -9.36 0.85
C ILE A 396 -0.31 -8.16 0.96
N LEU A 397 -0.89 -6.98 1.15
CA LEU A 397 -0.20 -5.77 1.60
C LEU A 397 -0.68 -5.40 3.00
N ASN A 398 0.22 -5.38 3.97
CA ASN A 398 -0.06 -4.86 5.31
C ASN A 398 0.80 -3.62 5.58
N VAL A 399 0.15 -2.53 5.97
CA VAL A 399 0.80 -1.25 6.28
C VAL A 399 0.58 -0.93 7.75
N GLY A 400 1.65 -0.93 8.54
CA GLY A 400 1.55 -0.77 9.99
C GLY A 400 0.98 -2.04 10.62
N VAL A 401 1.75 -3.14 10.58
CA VAL A 401 1.33 -4.42 11.15
C VAL A 401 1.21 -4.28 12.67
N SER A 402 2.34 -4.08 13.36
CA SER A 402 2.39 -3.80 14.81
C SER A 402 3.17 -2.52 15.14
N GLY A 403 3.89 -1.95 14.17
CA GLY A 403 4.60 -0.68 14.29
C GLY A 403 3.98 0.43 13.44
N ASP A 404 4.79 1.42 13.08
CA ASP A 404 4.39 2.56 12.25
C ASP A 404 4.82 2.36 10.80
N GLY A 405 3.87 2.03 9.93
CA GLY A 405 4.10 1.75 8.52
C GLY A 405 3.59 2.87 7.60
N THR A 406 4.37 3.20 6.58
CA THR A 406 4.00 4.18 5.54
C THR A 406 4.19 3.59 4.15
N PHE A 407 3.19 3.74 3.27
CA PHE A 407 3.25 3.36 1.87
C PHE A 407 2.80 4.54 0.98
N GLN A 408 3.67 5.00 0.08
CA GLN A 408 3.42 6.18 -0.73
C GLN A 408 3.50 5.85 -2.22
N VAL A 409 2.53 6.31 -3.00
CA VAL A 409 2.48 6.20 -4.46
C VAL A 409 2.40 7.61 -5.04
N THR A 410 3.39 7.98 -5.85
CA THR A 410 3.56 9.34 -6.35
C THR A 410 3.96 9.41 -7.82
N ASN A 411 3.69 10.58 -8.46
CA ASN A 411 4.09 10.96 -9.82
C ASN A 411 4.00 9.84 -10.89
N GLY A 412 2.84 9.23 -11.07
CA GLY A 412 2.68 8.15 -12.07
C GLY A 412 3.08 6.75 -11.59
N GLY A 413 3.35 6.59 -10.29
CA GLY A 413 3.54 5.28 -9.67
C GLY A 413 2.30 4.40 -9.83
N ASP A 414 2.50 3.12 -10.10
CA ASP A 414 1.44 2.15 -10.38
C ASP A 414 1.57 0.94 -9.46
N VAL A 415 0.55 0.71 -8.64
CA VAL A 415 0.53 -0.33 -7.61
C VAL A 415 -0.64 -1.26 -7.83
N THR A 416 -0.38 -2.56 -7.71
CA THR A 416 -1.44 -3.58 -7.58
C THR A 416 -1.28 -4.32 -6.27
N SER A 417 -2.38 -4.59 -5.59
CA SER A 417 -2.44 -5.47 -4.42
C SER A 417 -3.66 -6.37 -4.48
N HIS A 418 -3.72 -7.43 -3.68
CA HIS A 418 -4.99 -8.10 -3.41
C HIS A 418 -5.54 -7.63 -2.06
N ARG A 419 -5.63 -8.48 -1.05
CA ARG A 419 -6.10 -8.05 0.28
C ARG A 419 -5.14 -7.04 0.90
N THR A 420 -5.69 -5.96 1.46
CA THR A 420 -4.89 -4.92 2.12
C THR A 420 -5.42 -4.56 3.49
N LEU A 421 -4.51 -4.50 4.47
CA LEU A 421 -4.78 -4.07 5.83
C LEU A 421 -3.89 -2.85 6.16
N ILE A 422 -4.50 -1.78 6.66
CA ILE A 422 -3.79 -0.57 7.09
C ILE A 422 -4.11 -0.36 8.57
N GLY A 423 -3.08 -0.38 9.43
CA GLY A 423 -3.25 -0.44 10.89
C GLY A 423 -3.80 -1.80 11.33
N GLU A 424 -3.02 -2.87 11.13
CA GLU A 424 -3.48 -4.26 11.28
C GLU A 424 -3.78 -4.63 12.74
N ASN A 425 -2.81 -4.50 13.64
CA ASN A 425 -2.94 -4.86 15.05
C ASN A 425 -3.31 -3.67 15.93
N SER A 426 -3.74 -3.94 17.17
CA SER A 426 -3.99 -2.89 18.16
C SER A 426 -2.74 -2.04 18.39
N ASP A 427 -2.94 -0.73 18.57
CA ASP A 427 -1.88 0.28 18.79
C ASP A 427 -0.90 0.49 17.61
N SER A 428 -1.09 -0.17 16.46
CA SER A 428 -0.29 0.09 15.25
C SER A 428 -0.83 1.27 14.44
N THR A 429 0.04 1.88 13.64
CA THR A 429 -0.34 2.96 12.71
C THR A 429 0.05 2.59 11.29
N GLY A 430 -0.93 2.52 10.39
CA GLY A 430 -0.71 2.41 8.96
C GLY A 430 -1.09 3.70 8.25
N ARG A 431 -0.22 4.23 7.40
CA ARG A 431 -0.51 5.40 6.56
C ARG A 431 -0.24 5.11 5.10
N VAL A 432 -1.21 5.37 4.24
CA VAL A 432 -1.10 5.24 2.79
C VAL A 432 -1.38 6.57 2.10
N VAL A 433 -0.53 6.97 1.16
CA VAL A 433 -0.70 8.19 0.36
C VAL A 433 -0.66 7.86 -1.12
N ILE A 434 -1.64 8.34 -1.87
CA ILE A 434 -1.71 8.24 -3.32
C ILE A 434 -1.85 9.67 -3.86
N SER A 435 -0.77 10.20 -4.43
CA SER A 435 -0.71 11.63 -4.79
C SER A 435 -0.07 11.88 -6.14
N GLY A 436 -0.68 12.74 -6.93
CA GLY A 436 -0.15 13.18 -8.21
C GLY A 436 -0.77 12.46 -9.41
N ALA A 437 -0.80 13.16 -10.54
CA ALA A 437 -1.42 12.65 -11.76
C ALA A 437 -0.80 11.32 -12.20
N GLY A 438 -1.67 10.33 -12.40
CA GLY A 438 -1.27 8.98 -12.82
C GLY A 438 -0.78 8.08 -11.68
N ALA A 439 -0.71 8.56 -10.44
CA ALA A 439 -0.50 7.69 -9.29
C ALA A 439 -1.75 6.80 -9.13
N THR A 440 -1.60 5.49 -9.37
CA THR A 440 -2.69 4.52 -9.36
C THR A 440 -2.44 3.41 -8.37
N TRP A 441 -3.51 2.98 -7.70
CA TRP A 441 -3.52 1.76 -6.92
C TRP A 441 -4.78 0.94 -7.21
N GLU A 442 -4.58 -0.25 -7.76
CA GLU A 442 -5.64 -1.24 -7.95
C GLU A 442 -5.55 -2.34 -6.87
N ASN A 443 -6.56 -2.40 -6.03
CA ASN A 443 -6.76 -3.47 -5.07
C ASN A 443 -7.68 -4.53 -5.70
N THR A 444 -7.08 -5.61 -6.23
CA THR A 444 -7.71 -6.53 -7.17
C THR A 444 -7.73 -7.98 -6.70
N PHE A 445 -8.65 -8.77 -7.25
CA PHE A 445 -8.88 -10.16 -6.85
C PHE A 445 -8.41 -11.16 -7.92
N PHE A 446 -7.79 -12.27 -7.50
CA PHE A 446 -7.53 -13.42 -8.36
C PHE A 446 -8.26 -14.70 -7.92
N GLY A 447 -9.48 -14.86 -8.42
CA GLY A 447 -10.12 -16.13 -8.78
C GLY A 447 -10.31 -17.25 -7.73
N LEU A 448 -9.98 -17.07 -6.45
CA LEU A 448 -10.20 -18.08 -5.40
C LEU A 448 -11.42 -17.74 -4.53
N PRO A 449 -12.52 -18.51 -4.58
CA PRO A 449 -13.79 -18.21 -3.91
C PRO A 449 -13.77 -18.31 -2.37
N GLN A 450 -12.60 -18.26 -1.73
CA GLN A 450 -12.41 -18.47 -0.29
C GLN A 450 -11.67 -17.33 0.42
N ILE A 451 -11.20 -16.30 -0.29
CA ILE A 451 -10.62 -15.09 0.31
C ILE A 451 -11.48 -13.90 -0.11
N SER A 452 -12.01 -13.15 0.87
CA SER A 452 -12.59 -11.84 0.58
C SER A 452 -11.44 -10.91 0.20
N ASN A 453 -11.55 -10.28 -0.97
CA ASN A 453 -10.70 -9.16 -1.31
C ASN A 453 -11.28 -7.95 -0.57
N GLU A 454 -10.49 -7.37 0.33
CA GLU A 454 -10.90 -6.28 1.19
C GLU A 454 -9.75 -5.29 1.27
N LEU A 455 -10.10 -4.02 1.19
CA LEU A 455 -9.23 -2.93 1.60
C LEU A 455 -9.74 -2.45 2.95
N ILE A 456 -8.97 -2.69 4.00
CA ILE A 456 -9.33 -2.29 5.36
C ILE A 456 -8.41 -1.17 5.83
N VAL A 457 -9.02 -0.04 6.20
CA VAL A 457 -8.37 1.12 6.80
C VAL A 457 -8.74 1.17 8.28
N GLY A 458 -7.77 0.99 9.17
CA GLY A 458 -8.01 0.77 10.59
C GLY A 458 -8.58 -0.61 10.82
N ALA A 459 -7.75 -1.66 10.69
CA ALA A 459 -8.20 -3.04 10.88
C ALA A 459 -8.47 -3.33 12.35
N SER A 460 -7.41 -3.30 13.19
CA SER A 460 -7.52 -3.28 14.65
C SER A 460 -6.83 -2.06 15.28
N GLY A 461 -5.95 -1.39 14.53
CA GLY A 461 -5.22 -0.20 14.93
C GLY A 461 -5.75 1.07 14.26
N ASN A 462 -4.84 2.02 14.04
CA ASN A 462 -5.11 3.28 13.35
C ASN A 462 -4.68 3.17 11.89
N GLY A 463 -5.62 3.31 10.96
CA GLY A 463 -5.34 3.39 9.54
C GLY A 463 -5.69 4.76 8.97
N GLU A 464 -4.82 5.27 8.12
CA GLU A 464 -5.02 6.49 7.36
C GLU A 464 -4.75 6.24 5.87
N MET A 465 -5.64 6.73 5.01
CA MET A 465 -5.44 6.77 3.57
C MET A 465 -5.75 8.17 3.04
N GLU A 466 -4.84 8.70 2.24
CA GLU A 466 -4.96 10.01 1.61
C GLU A 466 -4.82 9.88 0.09
N ILE A 467 -5.80 10.39 -0.65
CA ILE A 467 -5.82 10.42 -2.11
C ILE A 467 -5.90 11.89 -2.55
N THR A 468 -4.82 12.40 -3.13
CA THR A 468 -4.66 13.83 -3.47
C THR A 468 -4.10 14.05 -4.87
N ASP A 469 -4.16 15.30 -5.35
CA ASP A 469 -3.47 15.75 -6.56
C ASP A 469 -3.70 14.88 -7.81
N ALA A 470 -4.94 14.40 -8.00
CA ALA A 470 -5.35 13.50 -9.08
C ALA A 470 -4.81 12.05 -9.00
N GLY A 471 -4.51 11.59 -7.78
CA GLY A 471 -4.29 10.18 -7.48
C GLY A 471 -5.59 9.36 -7.55
N SER A 472 -5.49 8.07 -7.84
CA SER A 472 -6.66 7.20 -7.98
C SER A 472 -6.48 5.85 -7.30
N VAL A 473 -7.48 5.44 -6.54
CA VAL A 473 -7.57 4.09 -5.94
C VAL A 473 -8.82 3.38 -6.46
N GLU A 474 -8.67 2.13 -6.87
CA GLU A 474 -9.78 1.29 -7.32
C GLU A 474 -9.78 -0.05 -6.57
N VAL A 475 -10.88 -0.36 -5.89
CA VAL A 475 -11.13 -1.64 -5.21
C VAL A 475 -12.04 -2.51 -6.07
N PHE A 476 -11.48 -3.58 -6.63
CA PHE A 476 -12.17 -4.51 -7.53
C PHE A 476 -12.66 -5.75 -6.79
N GLY A 477 -13.98 -5.86 -6.63
CA GLY A 477 -14.66 -7.00 -6.03
C GLY A 477 -14.28 -7.15 -4.55
N GLY A 478 -15.07 -6.59 -3.64
CA GLY A 478 -14.66 -6.44 -2.25
C GLY A 478 -15.22 -5.20 -1.57
N TYR A 479 -15.14 -5.16 -0.25
CA TYR A 479 -15.48 -3.97 0.53
C TYR A 479 -14.23 -3.11 0.80
N CYS A 480 -14.42 -1.80 0.73
CA CYS A 480 -13.56 -0.85 1.43
C CYS A 480 -14.14 -0.63 2.83
N ILE A 481 -13.40 -0.96 3.89
CA ILE A 481 -13.87 -0.91 5.28
C ILE A 481 -13.02 0.07 6.07
N LEU A 482 -13.66 1.01 6.76
CA LEU A 482 -13.01 2.00 7.63
C LEU A 482 -13.42 1.73 9.08
N GLY A 483 -12.44 1.44 9.96
CA GLY A 483 -12.69 1.09 11.37
C GLY A 483 -13.36 -0.28 11.51
N ALA A 484 -12.61 -1.34 11.21
CA ALA A 484 -13.16 -2.69 11.11
C ALA A 484 -13.46 -3.32 12.47
N GLU A 485 -12.50 -3.31 13.42
CA GLU A 485 -12.62 -3.94 14.73
C GLU A 485 -12.92 -2.93 15.85
N SER A 486 -13.38 -3.43 17.01
CA SER A 486 -13.65 -2.56 18.16
C SER A 486 -12.40 -1.83 18.64
N GLY A 487 -12.48 -0.50 18.77
CA GLY A 487 -11.36 0.36 19.17
C GLY A 487 -10.45 0.79 18.01
N SER A 488 -10.61 0.22 16.82
CA SER A 488 -9.88 0.66 15.62
C SER A 488 -10.39 2.00 15.09
N VAL A 489 -9.52 2.74 14.40
CA VAL A 489 -9.85 4.01 13.75
C VAL A 489 -9.40 3.95 12.30
N GLY A 490 -10.32 4.13 11.36
CA GLY A 490 -10.06 4.18 9.93
C GLY A 490 -10.42 5.54 9.34
N ASN A 491 -9.44 6.26 8.79
CA ASN A 491 -9.66 7.56 8.16
C ASN A 491 -9.27 7.53 6.69
N VAL A 492 -10.17 7.96 5.81
CA VAL A 492 -9.89 8.12 4.38
C VAL A 492 -10.19 9.55 3.97
N THR A 493 -9.26 10.20 3.28
CA THR A 493 -9.46 11.51 2.65
C THR A 493 -9.28 11.41 1.15
N VAL A 494 -10.27 11.87 0.39
CA VAL A 494 -10.19 12.05 -1.07
C VAL A 494 -10.33 13.54 -1.35
N GLU A 495 -9.24 14.16 -1.79
CA GLU A 495 -9.15 15.61 -1.89
C GLU A 495 -8.56 16.09 -3.21
N GLY A 496 -9.16 17.13 -3.77
CA GLY A 496 -8.67 17.79 -4.98
C GLY A 496 -9.28 17.23 -6.26
N ALA A 497 -9.35 18.08 -7.28
CA ALA A 497 -9.93 17.73 -8.57
C ALA A 497 -9.15 16.58 -9.23
N GLY A 498 -9.87 15.55 -9.66
CA GLY A 498 -9.33 14.35 -10.31
C GLY A 498 -8.87 13.27 -9.33
N SER A 499 -8.86 13.54 -8.02
CA SER A 499 -8.59 12.52 -7.01
C SER A 499 -9.82 11.64 -6.82
N SER A 500 -9.64 10.31 -6.83
CA SER A 500 -10.79 9.40 -6.85
C SER A 500 -10.61 8.10 -6.08
N LEU A 501 -11.68 7.66 -5.42
CA LEU A 501 -11.82 6.32 -4.85
C LEU A 501 -13.01 5.59 -5.48
N PHE A 502 -12.74 4.46 -6.15
CA PHE A 502 -13.75 3.59 -6.72
C PHE A 502 -13.87 2.29 -5.92
N THR A 503 -15.08 1.89 -5.56
CA THR A 503 -15.36 0.54 -5.05
C THR A 503 -16.31 -0.16 -6.00
N ARG A 504 -15.94 -1.36 -6.48
CA ARG A 504 -16.67 -2.02 -7.56
C ARG A 504 -17.09 -3.42 -7.19
N ALA A 505 -18.38 -3.70 -7.25
CA ALA A 505 -18.87 -5.08 -7.28
C ALA A 505 -18.53 -5.72 -8.63
N VAL A 506 -18.05 -6.98 -8.62
CA VAL A 506 -17.55 -7.67 -9.81
C VAL A 506 -18.12 -9.09 -9.93
N LEU A 507 -18.46 -9.47 -11.17
CA LEU A 507 -18.79 -10.84 -11.52
C LEU A 507 -17.54 -11.57 -12.00
N PHE A 508 -17.08 -12.58 -11.26
CA PHE A 508 -15.98 -13.42 -11.70
C PHE A 508 -16.48 -14.65 -12.45
N ALA A 509 -15.86 -14.94 -13.60
CA ALA A 509 -16.17 -16.10 -14.44
C ALA A 509 -17.67 -16.29 -14.77
N GLN A 510 -18.45 -15.20 -14.77
CA GLN A 510 -19.90 -15.21 -15.00
C GLN A 510 -20.71 -16.09 -14.03
N THR A 511 -20.13 -16.49 -12.90
CA THR A 511 -20.74 -17.48 -11.98
C THR A 511 -20.64 -17.10 -10.50
N TYR A 512 -19.65 -16.30 -10.10
CA TYR A 512 -19.49 -15.89 -8.70
C TYR A 512 -19.56 -14.37 -8.59
N LEU A 513 -20.57 -13.89 -7.87
CA LEU A 513 -20.72 -12.50 -7.48
C LEU A 513 -19.82 -12.23 -6.27
N TYR A 514 -18.91 -11.26 -6.41
CA TYR A 514 -18.23 -10.65 -5.28
C TYR A 514 -18.94 -9.32 -5.00
N PRO A 515 -19.65 -9.19 -3.87
CA PRO A 515 -20.27 -7.92 -3.52
C PRO A 515 -19.17 -6.87 -3.40
N GLY A 516 -19.52 -5.65 -3.82
CA GLY A 516 -18.67 -4.49 -3.66
C GLY A 516 -19.36 -3.50 -2.73
N GLY A 517 -18.61 -2.55 -2.21
CA GLY A 517 -19.23 -1.49 -1.42
C GLY A 517 -18.26 -0.82 -0.48
N MET A 518 -18.84 -0.09 0.45
CA MET A 518 -18.10 0.64 1.46
C MET A 518 -18.76 0.52 2.82
N VAL A 519 -17.95 0.32 3.84
CA VAL A 519 -18.38 0.35 5.23
C VAL A 519 -17.59 1.42 5.96
N VAL A 520 -18.29 2.38 6.56
CA VAL A 520 -17.70 3.45 7.37
C VAL A 520 -18.14 3.25 8.81
N GLY A 521 -17.22 2.80 9.67
CA GLY A 521 -17.53 2.34 11.02
C GLY A 521 -18.21 0.97 11.01
N ASP A 522 -17.43 -0.11 11.08
CA ASP A 522 -17.96 -1.48 11.14
C ASP A 522 -18.19 -1.93 12.60
N TYR A 523 -17.13 -2.25 13.34
CA TYR A 523 -17.15 -2.31 14.82
C TYR A 523 -16.36 -1.14 15.47
N GLY A 524 -15.51 -0.47 14.71
CA GLY A 524 -14.69 0.66 15.15
C GLY A 524 -15.25 2.02 14.74
N ALA A 525 -14.37 3.02 14.72
CA ALA A 525 -14.66 4.35 14.22
C ALA A 525 -14.13 4.51 12.78
N GLY A 526 -15.00 4.87 11.85
CA GLY A 526 -14.64 5.15 10.46
C GLY A 526 -14.99 6.58 10.06
N THR A 527 -14.08 7.26 9.35
CA THR A 527 -14.32 8.59 8.80
C THR A 527 -13.91 8.68 7.34
N LEU A 528 -14.82 9.13 6.48
CA LEU A 528 -14.54 9.47 5.09
C LEU A 528 -14.68 10.98 4.88
N HIS A 529 -13.66 11.60 4.30
CA HIS A 529 -13.69 12.98 3.85
C HIS A 529 -13.59 13.05 2.33
N ILE A 530 -14.51 13.76 1.70
CA ILE A 530 -14.53 14.04 0.26
C ILE A 530 -14.49 15.55 0.10
N ARG A 531 -13.35 16.10 -0.33
CA ARG A 531 -13.10 17.54 -0.27
C ARG A 531 -12.63 18.13 -1.60
N ASN A 532 -12.93 19.41 -1.81
CA ASN A 532 -12.25 20.24 -2.82
C ASN A 532 -12.24 19.64 -4.24
N GLY A 533 -13.34 19.01 -4.66
CA GLY A 533 -13.50 18.37 -5.96
C GLY A 533 -13.07 16.90 -6.04
N GLY A 534 -12.71 16.28 -4.91
CA GLY A 534 -12.49 14.84 -4.82
C GLY A 534 -13.76 14.05 -5.09
N GLU A 535 -13.60 12.81 -5.58
CA GLU A 535 -14.71 11.97 -6.03
C GLU A 535 -14.66 10.56 -5.40
N VAL A 536 -15.79 10.11 -4.87
CA VAL A 536 -15.97 8.72 -4.41
C VAL A 536 -17.10 8.07 -5.21
N VAL A 537 -16.87 6.86 -5.71
CA VAL A 537 -17.84 6.15 -6.55
C VAL A 537 -18.03 4.72 -6.08
N ASN A 538 -19.24 4.41 -5.61
CA ASN A 538 -19.67 3.05 -5.31
C ASN A 538 -20.49 2.52 -6.49
N THR A 539 -19.99 1.51 -7.21
CA THR A 539 -20.58 1.06 -8.48
C THR A 539 -20.45 -0.45 -8.70
N SER A 540 -21.07 -0.96 -9.76
CA SER A 540 -20.99 -2.36 -10.21
C SER A 540 -20.61 -2.44 -11.69
N VAL A 541 -19.95 -3.53 -12.11
CA VAL A 541 -19.76 -3.82 -13.55
C VAL A 541 -21.05 -4.36 -14.16
N SER A 542 -21.85 -3.45 -14.73
CA SER A 542 -22.95 -3.52 -15.74
C SER A 542 -23.94 -4.72 -15.85
N ASN A 543 -23.70 -5.87 -15.24
CA ASN A 543 -24.45 -7.14 -15.40
C ASN A 543 -24.81 -7.81 -14.06
N LEU A 544 -24.69 -7.08 -12.94
CA LEU A 544 -24.89 -7.58 -11.58
C LEU A 544 -26.32 -7.32 -11.05
N THR A 545 -26.75 -8.10 -10.05
CA THR A 545 -28.08 -8.05 -9.43
C THR A 545 -28.26 -6.86 -8.48
N GLU A 546 -29.49 -6.69 -8.01
CA GLU A 546 -30.04 -5.55 -7.27
C GLU A 546 -29.37 -5.30 -5.89
N ASP A 547 -28.75 -6.32 -5.27
CA ASP A 547 -28.20 -6.28 -3.90
C ASP A 547 -26.66 -6.15 -3.84
N ASP A 548 -26.00 -5.88 -4.97
CA ASP A 548 -24.57 -6.22 -5.10
C ASP A 548 -23.60 -5.10 -4.67
N VAL A 549 -24.11 -3.88 -4.49
CA VAL A 549 -23.36 -2.71 -4.01
C VAL A 549 -24.09 -2.11 -2.82
N GLU A 550 -23.52 -2.27 -1.63
CA GLU A 550 -24.09 -1.71 -0.41
C GLU A 550 -23.12 -0.74 0.24
N VAL A 551 -23.65 0.39 0.72
CA VAL A 551 -22.91 1.30 1.57
C VAL A 551 -23.54 1.32 2.95
N ARG A 552 -22.71 1.16 3.99
CA ARG A 552 -23.17 1.08 5.38
C ARG A 552 -22.31 2.00 6.25
N ILE A 553 -22.97 2.86 7.01
CA ILE A 553 -22.34 3.81 7.94
C ILE A 553 -22.85 3.47 9.35
N GLY A 554 -21.96 3.18 10.29
CA GLY A 554 -22.36 2.68 11.61
C GLY A 554 -23.02 1.30 11.52
N ARG A 555 -22.31 0.34 10.91
CA ARG A 555 -22.87 -0.95 10.48
C ARG A 555 -23.22 -1.87 11.65
N ARG A 556 -22.48 -1.86 12.76
CA ARG A 556 -22.73 -2.77 13.90
C ARG A 556 -22.94 -2.01 15.22
N PRO A 557 -23.45 -2.65 16.29
CA PRO A 557 -23.64 -1.98 17.57
C PRO A 557 -22.36 -1.34 18.11
N ASN A 558 -22.50 -0.12 18.65
CA ASN A 558 -21.40 0.71 19.19
C ASN A 558 -20.33 1.16 18.17
N SER A 559 -20.53 0.91 16.87
CA SER A 559 -19.69 1.48 15.82
C SER A 559 -20.07 2.92 15.53
N GLN A 560 -19.10 3.70 15.04
CA GLN A 560 -19.29 5.11 14.66
C GLN A 560 -18.80 5.29 13.24
N GLY A 561 -19.70 5.72 12.36
CA GLY A 561 -19.37 6.04 10.97
C GLY A 561 -19.68 7.48 10.64
N THR A 562 -18.75 8.19 10.03
CA THR A 562 -18.96 9.57 9.61
C THR A 562 -18.47 9.82 8.18
N VAL A 563 -19.28 10.51 7.38
CA VAL A 563 -18.91 10.95 6.03
C VAL A 563 -19.09 12.46 5.92
N TYR A 564 -18.03 13.15 5.49
CA TYR A 564 -18.04 14.59 5.24
C TYR A 564 -17.82 14.87 3.76
N ILE A 565 -18.71 15.66 3.15
CA ILE A 565 -18.64 16.06 1.76
C ILE A 565 -18.58 17.57 1.68
N ASP A 566 -17.38 18.11 1.47
CA ASP A 566 -17.10 19.55 1.45
C ASP A 566 -16.63 19.95 0.05
N ASN A 567 -17.55 20.45 -0.78
CA ASN A 567 -17.28 20.70 -2.21
C ASN A 567 -16.73 19.45 -2.95
N GLY A 568 -17.07 18.25 -2.46
CA GLY A 568 -16.73 16.95 -3.04
C GLY A 568 -17.93 16.29 -3.73
N ARG A 569 -17.71 15.13 -4.36
CA ARG A 569 -18.77 14.36 -5.01
C ARG A 569 -18.78 12.91 -4.57
N TRP A 570 -19.94 12.42 -4.18
CA TRP A 570 -20.17 11.03 -3.84
C TRP A 570 -21.26 10.42 -4.70
N TYR A 571 -20.93 9.35 -5.41
CA TYR A 571 -21.84 8.65 -6.30
C TYR A 571 -22.18 7.28 -5.74
N LEU A 572 -23.47 7.06 -5.53
CA LEU A 572 -24.01 5.91 -4.80
C LEU A 572 -24.95 5.06 -5.69
N ARG A 573 -25.14 3.80 -5.30
CA ARG A 573 -26.07 2.87 -5.93
C ARG A 573 -26.77 1.99 -4.89
N ASN A 574 -27.94 1.50 -5.28
CA ASN A 574 -28.79 0.52 -4.58
C ASN A 574 -29.23 0.95 -3.17
N VAL A 575 -28.47 0.61 -2.13
CA VAL A 575 -28.89 0.81 -0.74
C VAL A 575 -27.79 1.47 0.07
N LEU A 576 -28.20 2.46 0.86
CA LEU A 576 -27.36 3.10 1.87
C LEU A 576 -28.04 3.03 3.25
N HIS A 577 -27.31 2.51 4.24
CA HIS A 577 -27.68 2.61 5.64
C HIS A 577 -26.82 3.64 6.35
N ILE A 578 -27.46 4.62 7.01
CA ILE A 578 -26.85 5.59 7.90
C ILE A 578 -27.34 5.30 9.31
N GLY A 579 -26.45 4.79 10.17
CA GLY A 579 -26.83 4.28 11.47
C GLY A 579 -27.64 3.00 11.32
N GLU A 580 -26.99 1.93 10.84
CA GLU A 580 -27.69 0.66 10.64
C GLU A 580 -28.03 -0.01 11.98
N PHE A 581 -26.99 -0.27 12.76
CA PHE A 581 -27.07 -0.81 14.13
C PHE A 581 -26.25 0.03 15.13
N GLY A 582 -25.35 0.89 14.63
CA GLY A 582 -24.55 1.83 15.41
C GLY A 582 -24.94 3.29 15.14
N GLU A 583 -23.96 4.18 15.20
CA GLU A 583 -24.13 5.61 14.90
C GLU A 583 -23.60 5.91 13.50
N GLY A 584 -24.42 6.58 12.68
CA GLY A 584 -24.03 7.04 11.35
C GLY A 584 -24.35 8.51 11.14
N HIS A 585 -23.39 9.22 10.55
CA HIS A 585 -23.52 10.64 10.23
C HIS A 585 -23.03 10.93 8.80
N VAL A 586 -23.81 11.70 8.05
CA VAL A 586 -23.38 12.29 6.78
C VAL A 586 -23.60 13.81 6.84
N GLU A 587 -22.56 14.56 6.51
CA GLU A 587 -22.62 16.02 6.41
C GLU A 587 -22.18 16.47 5.01
N ILE A 588 -23.00 17.30 4.38
CA ILE A 588 -22.78 17.85 3.04
C ILE A 588 -22.79 19.38 3.14
N VAL A 589 -21.65 19.99 2.81
CA VAL A 589 -21.42 21.43 2.98
C VAL A 589 -20.74 22.05 1.76
N ASN A 590 -20.80 23.38 1.67
CA ASN A 590 -20.08 24.21 0.70
C ASN A 590 -20.21 23.74 -0.77
N GLY A 591 -21.38 23.24 -1.17
CA GLY A 591 -21.62 22.77 -2.53
C GLY A 591 -21.22 21.30 -2.79
N GLY A 592 -20.94 20.54 -1.73
CA GLY A 592 -20.77 19.10 -1.80
C GLY A 592 -22.02 18.38 -2.30
N GLN A 593 -21.86 17.21 -2.91
CA GLN A 593 -22.99 16.47 -3.49
C GLN A 593 -22.89 14.97 -3.21
N ALA A 594 -23.97 14.38 -2.70
CA ALA A 594 -24.20 12.93 -2.70
C ALA A 594 -25.35 12.61 -3.65
N THR A 595 -25.09 11.80 -4.67
CA THR A 595 -26.06 11.49 -5.73
C THR A 595 -26.21 9.99 -5.89
N GLY A 596 -27.41 9.49 -5.60
CA GLY A 596 -27.83 8.14 -5.97
C GLY A 596 -28.27 8.06 -7.43
N PHE A 597 -28.01 6.91 -8.06
CA PHE A 597 -28.55 6.62 -9.39
C PHE A 597 -29.41 5.37 -9.38
N ALA A 598 -30.64 5.50 -9.86
CA ALA A 598 -31.47 4.35 -10.21
C ALA A 598 -30.80 3.54 -11.32
N PHE A 599 -30.82 2.21 -11.20
CA PHE A 599 -30.31 1.30 -12.22
C PHE A 599 -31.37 0.24 -12.55
N ARG A 600 -31.74 0.11 -13.83
CA ARG A 600 -32.72 -0.90 -14.31
C ARG A 600 -34.06 -0.91 -13.55
N SER A 601 -34.58 0.28 -13.21
CA SER A 601 -35.83 0.48 -12.47
C SER A 601 -35.79 0.12 -10.98
N VAL A 602 -34.59 -0.07 -10.42
CA VAL A 602 -34.36 -0.21 -8.99
C VAL A 602 -34.14 1.18 -8.40
N ALA A 603 -34.93 1.53 -7.38
CA ALA A 603 -34.77 2.76 -6.63
C ALA A 603 -33.51 2.71 -5.76
N PHE A 604 -32.78 3.82 -5.70
CA PHE A 604 -31.78 4.05 -4.66
C PHE A 604 -32.48 4.44 -3.35
N ILE A 605 -32.32 3.60 -2.33
CA ILE A 605 -32.98 3.76 -1.03
C ILE A 605 -31.95 4.09 0.05
N ALA A 606 -32.21 5.15 0.81
CA ALA A 606 -31.42 5.52 1.97
C ALA A 606 -32.23 5.36 3.26
N TYR A 607 -31.64 4.70 4.26
CA TYR A 607 -32.22 4.49 5.58
C TYR A 607 -31.42 5.22 6.64
N LEU A 608 -32.09 6.02 7.48
CA LEU A 608 -31.49 6.72 8.62
C LEU A 608 -32.08 6.15 9.91
N GLY A 609 -31.25 5.56 10.77
CA GLY A 609 -31.71 4.91 12.00
C GLY A 609 -32.54 3.66 11.69
N PHE A 610 -31.88 2.63 11.14
CA PHE A 610 -32.55 1.45 10.62
C PHE A 610 -33.01 0.49 11.73
N ALA A 611 -32.13 0.12 12.66
CA ALA A 611 -32.43 -0.86 13.71
C ALA A 611 -32.70 -0.20 15.08
N PRO A 612 -33.42 -0.88 15.99
CA PRO A 612 -33.65 -0.39 17.35
C PRO A 612 -32.35 -0.01 18.07
N GLY A 613 -32.30 1.20 18.63
CA GLY A 613 -31.14 1.73 19.34
C GLY A 613 -30.01 2.29 18.45
N SER A 614 -30.13 2.19 17.13
CA SER A 614 -29.23 2.89 16.18
C SER A 614 -29.60 4.36 16.03
N SER A 615 -28.65 5.17 15.54
CA SER A 615 -28.88 6.57 15.22
C SER A 615 -28.28 6.92 13.85
N GLY A 616 -29.10 7.49 12.97
CA GLY A 616 -28.69 7.94 11.63
C GLY A 616 -29.00 9.41 11.44
N SER A 617 -28.04 10.17 10.92
CA SER A 617 -28.22 11.59 10.65
C SER A 617 -27.66 12.02 9.30
N LEU A 618 -28.40 12.89 8.62
CA LEU A 618 -28.01 13.57 7.39
C LEU A 618 -28.12 15.08 7.61
N THR A 619 -27.04 15.81 7.33
CA THR A 619 -27.01 17.27 7.29
C THR A 619 -26.68 17.72 5.88
N VAL A 620 -27.52 18.59 5.31
CA VAL A 620 -27.29 19.24 4.02
C VAL A 620 -27.35 20.74 4.24
N ASP A 621 -26.18 21.37 4.30
CA ASP A 621 -26.03 22.78 4.66
C ASP A 621 -25.33 23.59 3.56
N GLY A 622 -25.86 24.77 3.28
CA GLY A 622 -25.26 25.71 2.34
C GLY A 622 -25.71 25.56 0.89
N VAL A 623 -25.55 26.65 0.14
CA VAL A 623 -25.98 26.75 -1.25
C VAL A 623 -25.26 25.73 -2.15
N ASN A 624 -26.03 25.06 -3.00
CA ASN A 624 -25.60 23.98 -3.90
C ASN A 624 -25.18 22.67 -3.21
N SER A 625 -25.27 22.58 -1.88
CA SER A 625 -25.11 21.31 -1.18
C SER A 625 -26.33 20.44 -1.47
N LEU A 626 -26.10 19.22 -1.95
CA LEU A 626 -27.15 18.37 -2.49
C LEU A 626 -27.07 16.95 -1.92
N TRP A 627 -28.19 16.48 -1.40
CA TRP A 627 -28.50 15.07 -1.29
C TRP A 627 -29.49 14.68 -2.39
N SER A 628 -29.24 13.59 -3.11
CA SER A 628 -30.20 13.05 -4.06
C SER A 628 -30.38 11.54 -3.94
N SER A 629 -31.64 11.11 -3.80
CA SER A 629 -32.02 9.69 -3.73
C SER A 629 -33.41 9.42 -4.30
N ASP A 630 -33.77 8.17 -4.57
CA ASP A 630 -35.16 7.88 -4.96
C ASP A 630 -36.05 7.88 -3.71
N GLU A 631 -35.67 7.10 -2.69
CA GLU A 631 -36.41 7.02 -1.42
C GLU A 631 -35.50 7.34 -0.22
N LEU A 632 -36.06 8.07 0.75
CA LEU A 632 -35.40 8.39 2.01
C LEU A 632 -36.31 8.01 3.19
N LEU A 633 -35.88 7.03 3.99
CA LEU A 633 -36.61 6.55 5.16
C LEU A 633 -35.90 7.00 6.44
N ILE A 634 -36.63 7.74 7.27
CA ILE A 634 -36.08 8.43 8.44
C ILE A 634 -36.71 7.85 9.70
N GLY A 635 -35.91 7.22 10.58
CA GLY A 635 -36.36 6.76 11.88
C GLY A 635 -37.35 5.60 11.85
N GLY A 636 -37.10 4.61 10.98
CA GLY A 636 -37.94 3.42 10.82
C GLY A 636 -37.81 2.39 11.95
N GLY A 637 -36.67 2.36 12.64
CA GLY A 637 -36.43 1.48 13.80
C GLY A 637 -35.54 2.09 14.88
N GLY A 638 -34.50 2.82 14.50
CA GLY A 638 -33.67 3.69 15.35
C GLY A 638 -34.05 5.16 15.19
N SER A 639 -33.29 6.09 15.79
CA SER A 639 -33.53 7.52 15.57
C SER A 639 -32.98 7.96 14.22
N GLY A 640 -33.77 8.66 13.43
CA GLY A 640 -33.33 9.24 12.16
C GLY A 640 -33.51 10.76 12.16
N THR A 641 -32.53 11.52 11.70
CA THR A 641 -32.65 12.98 11.58
C THR A 641 -32.15 13.48 10.24
N VAL A 642 -32.94 14.31 9.57
CA VAL A 642 -32.51 15.09 8.41
C VAL A 642 -32.53 16.57 8.79
N SER A 643 -31.39 17.24 8.62
CA SER A 643 -31.24 18.68 8.80
C SER A 643 -30.89 19.32 7.46
N VAL A 644 -31.75 20.21 6.94
CA VAL A 644 -31.50 20.93 5.68
C VAL A 644 -31.47 22.41 5.96
N THR A 645 -30.33 23.08 5.76
CA THR A 645 -30.14 24.47 6.19
C THR A 645 -29.41 25.34 5.18
N ALA A 646 -29.53 26.66 5.32
CA ALA A 646 -28.74 27.67 4.60
C ALA A 646 -28.70 27.51 3.06
N GLY A 647 -29.82 27.07 2.46
CA GLY A 647 -29.94 26.85 1.02
C GLY A 647 -29.50 25.48 0.52
N GLY A 648 -29.27 24.52 1.43
CA GLY A 648 -29.11 23.10 1.09
C GLY A 648 -30.38 22.51 0.48
N THR A 649 -30.22 21.43 -0.29
CA THR A 649 -31.34 20.77 -0.99
C THR A 649 -31.29 19.25 -0.80
N VAL A 650 -32.42 18.67 -0.41
CA VAL A 650 -32.67 17.22 -0.45
C VAL A 650 -33.62 16.95 -1.62
N ASP A 651 -33.11 16.39 -2.70
CA ASP A 651 -33.85 16.09 -3.93
C ASP A 651 -34.18 14.61 -4.01
N VAL A 652 -35.44 14.27 -3.74
CA VAL A 652 -35.89 12.88 -3.63
C VAL A 652 -37.20 12.62 -4.34
N THR A 653 -37.49 11.36 -4.67
CA THR A 653 -38.84 11.01 -5.15
C THR A 653 -39.82 10.99 -3.97
N ALA A 654 -39.43 10.36 -2.86
CA ALA A 654 -40.25 10.29 -1.65
C ALA A 654 -39.44 10.25 -0.35
N VAL A 655 -39.95 10.92 0.68
CA VAL A 655 -39.50 10.82 2.08
C VAL A 655 -40.59 10.14 2.91
N THR A 656 -40.19 9.20 3.76
CA THR A 656 -41.04 8.66 4.83
C THR A 656 -40.40 8.93 6.18
N VAL A 657 -41.07 9.72 7.01
CA VAL A 657 -40.69 9.96 8.41
C VAL A 657 -41.42 8.96 9.29
N GLY A 658 -40.68 8.04 9.89
CA GLY A 658 -41.18 7.10 10.90
C GLY A 658 -41.31 7.75 12.28
N ALA A 659 -41.86 7.01 13.24
CA ALA A 659 -42.16 7.54 14.59
C ALA A 659 -40.94 8.03 15.39
N LEU A 660 -39.72 7.62 15.00
CA LEU A 660 -38.45 8.07 15.59
C LEU A 660 -37.66 8.97 14.62
N GLY A 661 -38.32 9.43 13.56
CA GLY A 661 -37.75 10.26 12.52
C GLY A 661 -38.04 11.74 12.76
N GLU A 662 -37.09 12.58 12.38
CA GLU A 662 -37.20 14.03 12.43
C GLU A 662 -36.69 14.66 11.13
N ILE A 663 -37.44 15.62 10.59
CA ILE A 663 -36.97 16.57 9.59
C ILE A 663 -36.92 17.95 10.24
N ARG A 664 -35.81 18.67 10.07
CA ARG A 664 -35.65 20.04 10.54
C ARG A 664 -34.83 20.93 9.61
N GLY A 665 -34.85 22.23 9.87
CA GLY A 665 -34.03 23.22 9.16
C GLY A 665 -34.84 24.15 8.24
N ASP A 666 -34.15 25.12 7.64
CA ASP A 666 -34.72 26.17 6.80
C ASP A 666 -34.41 26.01 5.29
N GLY A 667 -34.05 24.79 4.88
CA GLY A 667 -33.71 24.43 3.52
C GLY A 667 -34.90 23.98 2.66
N SER A 668 -34.61 23.29 1.56
CA SER A 668 -35.62 22.79 0.61
C SER A 668 -35.54 21.27 0.46
N ILE A 669 -36.71 20.63 0.52
CA ILE A 669 -36.93 19.23 0.18
C ILE A 669 -37.75 19.19 -1.10
N VAL A 670 -37.20 18.62 -2.16
CA VAL A 670 -37.91 18.39 -3.42
C VAL A 670 -38.42 16.96 -3.40
N GLY A 671 -39.72 16.75 -3.61
CA GLY A 671 -40.34 15.42 -3.59
C GLY A 671 -41.54 15.31 -2.65
N TYR A 672 -42.17 14.13 -2.66
CA TYR A 672 -43.28 13.82 -1.76
C TYR A 672 -42.77 13.57 -0.33
N VAL A 673 -43.42 14.16 0.68
CA VAL A 673 -43.07 13.95 2.09
C VAL A 673 -44.24 13.35 2.85
N GLN A 674 -44.07 12.13 3.36
CA GLN A 674 -45.01 11.50 4.28
C GLN A 674 -44.47 11.56 5.71
N ASN A 675 -45.12 12.37 6.56
CA ASN A 675 -44.75 12.54 7.95
C ASN A 675 -45.57 11.63 8.90
N GLY A 676 -44.90 10.67 9.52
CA GLY A 676 -45.38 9.90 10.69
C GLY A 676 -44.50 10.04 11.92
N GLY A 677 -43.57 11.01 11.92
CA GLY A 677 -42.69 11.38 13.01
C GLY A 677 -42.78 12.87 13.29
N LEU A 678 -41.65 13.55 13.38
CA LEU A 678 -41.58 14.99 13.65
C LEU A 678 -41.10 15.77 12.42
N VAL A 679 -41.80 16.86 12.09
CA VAL A 679 -41.32 17.91 11.20
C VAL A 679 -41.25 19.21 12.00
N SER A 680 -40.07 19.83 12.03
CA SER A 680 -39.79 21.06 12.79
C SER A 680 -39.09 22.07 11.89
N PRO A 681 -39.81 22.98 11.20
CA PRO A 681 -39.18 23.97 10.34
C PRO A 681 -38.14 24.84 11.05
N GLY A 682 -37.12 25.27 10.32
CA GLY A 682 -36.02 26.09 10.79
C GLY A 682 -34.94 25.36 11.61
N THR A 683 -33.86 26.09 11.94
CA THR A 683 -33.13 25.84 13.21
C THR A 683 -33.90 26.44 14.41
N SER A 684 -35.17 26.75 14.15
CA SER A 684 -36.19 27.42 14.94
C SER A 684 -35.86 28.83 15.47
N PRO A 685 -36.66 29.87 15.13
CA PRO A 685 -37.68 29.87 14.10
C PRO A 685 -37.12 29.94 12.65
N GLY A 686 -37.76 29.31 11.67
CA GLY A 686 -37.40 29.38 10.25
C GLY A 686 -38.44 28.80 9.28
N SER A 687 -38.15 28.85 7.99
CA SER A 687 -39.06 28.38 6.94
C SER A 687 -38.50 27.15 6.25
N LEU A 688 -39.20 26.02 6.32
CA LEU A 688 -38.87 24.80 5.58
C LEU A 688 -39.71 24.74 4.30
N ASP A 689 -39.06 24.53 3.15
CA ASP A 689 -39.71 24.40 1.85
C ASP A 689 -39.83 22.93 1.43
N ILE A 690 -41.04 22.50 1.07
CA ILE A 690 -41.36 21.21 0.48
C ILE A 690 -41.88 21.47 -0.94
N ALA A 691 -40.99 21.31 -1.91
CA ALA A 691 -41.32 21.39 -3.33
C ALA A 691 -41.95 20.07 -3.81
N GLY A 692 -43.16 19.78 -3.34
CA GLY A 692 -43.93 18.58 -3.60
C GLY A 692 -45.19 18.52 -2.72
N ASP A 693 -45.83 17.34 -2.66
CA ASP A 693 -46.98 17.12 -1.77
C ASP A 693 -46.51 16.73 -0.36
N TYR A 694 -47.26 17.13 0.66
CA TYR A 694 -47.03 16.85 2.07
C TYR A 694 -48.21 16.09 2.67
N LEU A 695 -47.98 14.88 3.16
CA LEU A 695 -48.96 14.10 3.92
C LEU A 695 -48.53 13.98 5.37
N GLN A 696 -49.28 14.58 6.30
CA GLN A 696 -49.15 14.28 7.71
C GLN A 696 -50.11 13.17 8.14
N THR A 697 -49.55 12.04 8.59
CA THR A 697 -50.34 10.90 9.06
C THR A 697 -50.87 11.13 10.47
N ALA A 698 -51.78 10.27 10.94
CA ALA A 698 -52.32 10.34 12.31
C ALA A 698 -51.26 10.19 13.43
N ALA A 699 -50.07 9.68 13.11
CA ALA A 699 -48.95 9.57 14.05
C ALA A 699 -47.95 10.74 13.95
N GLY A 700 -48.03 11.54 12.89
CA GLY A 700 -47.10 12.64 12.64
C GLY A 700 -47.39 13.87 13.50
N GLU A 701 -46.34 14.65 13.71
CA GLU A 701 -46.35 15.91 14.43
C GLU A 701 -45.66 16.99 13.58
N LEU A 702 -46.30 18.16 13.49
CA LEU A 702 -45.69 19.40 13.03
C LEU A 702 -45.44 20.28 14.25
N LEU A 703 -44.17 20.62 14.49
CA LEU A 703 -43.77 21.55 15.54
C LEU A 703 -43.55 22.94 14.96
N ILE A 704 -44.15 23.95 15.58
CA ILE A 704 -44.03 25.35 15.19
C ILE A 704 -43.62 26.20 16.40
N GLU A 705 -42.57 26.97 16.25
CA GLU A 705 -42.05 27.86 17.28
C GLU A 705 -42.29 29.33 16.92
N LEU A 706 -42.83 30.10 17.87
CA LEU A 706 -43.10 31.53 17.72
C LEU A 706 -42.17 32.33 18.65
N ALA A 707 -41.21 33.07 18.08
CA ALA A 707 -40.35 33.98 18.85
C ALA A 707 -40.81 35.44 18.79
N SER A 708 -41.52 35.83 17.73
CA SER A 708 -42.15 37.16 17.59
C SER A 708 -43.20 37.17 16.47
N VAL A 709 -43.88 38.29 16.27
CA VAL A 709 -44.82 38.51 15.15
C VAL A 709 -44.19 38.46 13.76
N THR A 710 -42.86 38.49 13.65
CA THR A 710 -42.13 38.43 12.37
C THR A 710 -41.10 37.29 12.31
N SER A 711 -41.00 36.49 13.36
CA SER A 711 -40.02 35.40 13.46
C SER A 711 -40.71 34.21 14.11
N TYR A 712 -41.17 33.31 13.26
CA TYR A 712 -41.89 32.11 13.64
C TYR A 712 -41.69 31.04 12.56
N ASP A 713 -41.95 29.78 12.91
CA ASP A 713 -41.81 28.67 11.98
C ASP A 713 -42.87 28.67 10.89
N GLN A 714 -42.44 28.31 9.68
CA GLN A 714 -43.32 28.18 8.53
C GLN A 714 -42.99 26.91 7.75
N LEU A 715 -44.02 26.13 7.44
CA LEU A 715 -43.94 25.06 6.44
C LEU A 715 -44.51 25.58 5.11
N LEU A 716 -43.68 25.64 4.08
CA LEU A 716 -44.10 26.01 2.73
C LEU A 716 -44.17 24.76 1.89
N VAL A 717 -45.32 24.49 1.29
CA VAL A 717 -45.58 23.32 0.44
C VAL A 717 -45.99 23.84 -0.93
N THR A 718 -45.36 23.37 -2.02
CA THR A 718 -45.78 23.79 -3.37
C THR A 718 -46.87 22.91 -3.96
N GLY A 719 -47.14 21.75 -3.36
CA GLY A 719 -48.22 20.83 -3.72
C GLY A 719 -49.37 20.82 -2.72
N GLU A 720 -50.07 19.69 -2.66
CA GLU A 720 -51.15 19.46 -1.68
C GLU A 720 -50.56 19.20 -0.28
N ALA A 721 -51.15 19.81 0.75
CA ALA A 721 -50.86 19.50 2.15
C ALA A 721 -52.08 18.82 2.81
N THR A 722 -52.04 17.49 2.93
CA THR A 722 -53.07 16.70 3.63
C THR A 722 -52.69 16.57 5.11
N LEU A 723 -53.54 17.06 6.01
CA LEU A 723 -53.21 17.19 7.44
C LEU A 723 -53.86 16.10 8.31
N GLY A 724 -53.16 15.74 9.38
CA GLY A 724 -53.59 14.77 10.37
C GLY A 724 -52.67 14.79 11.60
N GLY A 725 -52.92 13.94 12.59
CA GLY A 725 -52.01 13.85 13.74
C GLY A 725 -51.96 15.14 14.56
N ALA A 726 -50.79 15.53 15.03
CA ALA A 726 -50.60 16.65 15.96
C ALA A 726 -50.00 17.90 15.32
N LEU A 727 -50.51 19.06 15.72
CA LEU A 727 -49.82 20.35 15.64
C LEU A 727 -49.39 20.75 17.05
N THR A 728 -48.09 20.98 17.25
CA THR A 728 -47.56 21.52 18.50
C THR A 728 -47.03 22.91 18.25
N VAL A 729 -47.45 23.87 19.08
CA VAL A 729 -46.99 25.26 18.99
C VAL A 729 -46.29 25.64 20.29
N ASN A 730 -45.07 26.16 20.17
CA ASN A 730 -44.25 26.61 21.29
C ASN A 730 -43.97 28.11 21.20
N LEU A 731 -43.95 28.78 22.35
CA LEU A 731 -43.51 30.18 22.45
C LEU A 731 -42.04 30.20 22.88
N LEU A 732 -41.19 30.89 22.11
CA LEU A 732 -39.77 31.05 22.41
C LEU A 732 -39.47 32.41 23.03
N ASP A 733 -38.31 32.52 23.69
CA ASP A 733 -37.74 33.77 24.20
C ASP A 733 -38.66 34.63 25.08
N GLY A 734 -39.64 34.01 25.75
CA GLY A 734 -40.63 34.71 26.57
C GLY A 734 -41.65 35.51 25.76
N PHE A 735 -41.80 35.23 24.47
CA PHE A 735 -42.78 35.85 23.60
C PHE A 735 -44.20 35.67 24.18
N THR A 736 -44.91 36.80 24.35
CA THR A 736 -46.31 36.81 24.76
C THR A 736 -47.13 37.43 23.62
N PRO A 737 -47.90 36.62 22.88
CA PRO A 737 -48.76 37.11 21.83
C PRO A 737 -49.82 38.10 22.34
N SER A 738 -50.38 38.89 21.44
CA SER A 738 -51.46 39.85 21.74
C SER A 738 -52.67 39.58 20.86
N VAL A 739 -53.86 39.85 21.39
CA VAL A 739 -55.12 39.71 20.66
C VAL A 739 -55.06 40.39 19.29
N GLY A 740 -55.53 39.70 18.26
CA GLY A 740 -55.56 40.15 16.87
C GLY A 740 -54.28 39.86 16.08
N GLN A 741 -53.26 39.25 16.69
CA GLN A 741 -52.10 38.73 15.95
C GLN A 741 -52.47 37.46 15.19
N ALA A 742 -51.84 37.28 14.03
CA ALA A 742 -52.02 36.11 13.19
C ALA A 742 -50.65 35.62 12.69
N PHE A 743 -50.47 34.30 12.60
CA PHE A 743 -49.25 33.64 12.17
C PHE A 743 -49.60 32.61 11.10
N THR A 744 -49.14 32.80 9.87
CA THR A 744 -49.32 31.82 8.78
C THR A 744 -48.26 30.74 8.89
N ILE A 745 -48.63 29.62 9.52
CA ILE A 745 -47.69 28.54 9.89
C ILE A 745 -47.53 27.50 8.77
N LEU A 746 -48.49 27.42 7.86
CA LEU A 746 -48.44 26.56 6.68
C LEU A 746 -48.99 27.29 5.46
N MET A 747 -48.31 27.17 4.32
CA MET A 747 -48.83 27.57 3.01
C MET A 747 -48.75 26.37 2.06
N ALA A 748 -49.78 26.14 1.26
CA ALA A 748 -49.85 25.05 0.28
C ALA A 748 -50.63 25.47 -0.98
N ASP A 749 -50.51 24.71 -2.08
CA ASP A 749 -51.36 24.91 -3.25
C ASP A 749 -52.83 24.55 -2.91
N ASP A 750 -53.01 23.49 -2.13
CA ASP A 750 -54.28 23.09 -1.50
C ASP A 750 -54.00 22.55 -0.08
N VAL A 751 -54.87 22.87 0.88
CA VAL A 751 -54.83 22.34 2.26
C VAL A 751 -56.07 21.48 2.47
N ASP A 752 -55.84 20.18 2.64
CA ASP A 752 -56.88 19.18 2.87
C ASP A 752 -56.82 18.62 4.30
N ASP A 753 -57.99 18.27 4.82
CA ASP A 753 -58.21 17.82 6.20
C ASP A 753 -57.71 18.83 7.27
N ALA A 754 -57.53 18.38 8.53
CA ALA A 754 -57.13 19.22 9.66
C ALA A 754 -56.27 18.42 10.64
N PHE A 755 -55.50 19.13 11.49
CA PHE A 755 -54.81 18.46 12.59
C PHE A 755 -55.84 17.86 13.56
N THR A 756 -55.57 16.65 14.04
CA THR A 756 -56.47 15.94 14.97
C THR A 756 -56.22 16.36 16.41
N ILE A 757 -54.99 16.77 16.73
CA ILE A 757 -54.56 17.21 18.05
C ILE A 757 -53.89 18.58 17.88
N GLU A 758 -54.36 19.58 18.61
CA GLU A 758 -53.79 20.93 18.62
C GLU A 758 -53.21 21.20 20.01
N ALA A 759 -51.90 20.98 20.17
CA ALA A 759 -51.16 21.26 21.39
C ALA A 759 -50.68 22.73 21.38
N LEU A 760 -51.58 23.63 21.75
CA LEU A 760 -51.37 25.08 21.70
C LEU A 760 -50.85 25.65 23.04
N PRO A 761 -50.06 26.74 23.04
CA PRO A 761 -49.57 27.37 24.25
C PRO A 761 -50.71 27.88 25.13
N SER A 762 -50.64 27.60 26.42
CA SER A 762 -51.54 28.22 27.41
C SER A 762 -51.00 29.58 27.82
N VAL A 763 -51.70 30.66 27.44
CA VAL A 763 -51.37 32.03 27.83
C VAL A 763 -52.57 32.65 28.55
N PRO A 764 -52.43 33.17 29.78
CA PRO A 764 -53.56 33.71 30.54
C PRO A 764 -54.34 34.78 29.77
N GLY A 765 -55.64 34.58 29.62
CA GLY A 765 -56.56 35.51 28.95
C GLY A 765 -56.54 35.46 27.42
N LEU A 766 -55.81 34.51 26.82
CA LEU A 766 -55.75 34.32 25.37
C LEU A 766 -56.08 32.87 25.00
N ILE A 767 -56.69 32.70 23.84
CA ILE A 767 -56.78 31.42 23.13
C ILE A 767 -56.09 31.56 21.78
N PHE A 768 -55.60 30.43 21.28
CA PHE A 768 -55.13 30.32 19.90
C PHE A 768 -56.19 29.57 19.11
N ASP A 769 -56.64 30.17 18.02
CA ASP A 769 -57.54 29.52 17.06
C ASP A 769 -56.75 29.09 15.83
N VAL A 770 -56.92 27.84 15.40
CA VAL A 770 -56.30 27.33 14.17
C VAL A 770 -57.31 27.45 13.03
N ILE A 771 -56.99 28.31 12.06
CA ILE A 771 -57.84 28.56 10.89
C ILE A 771 -57.28 27.82 9.69
N TYR A 772 -58.06 26.87 9.16
CA TYR A 772 -57.77 26.12 7.95
C TYR A 772 -58.42 26.81 6.74
N ASN A 773 -57.62 27.50 5.93
CA ASN A 773 -58.04 28.06 4.65
C ASN A 773 -57.59 27.14 3.51
N PRO A 774 -58.19 27.23 2.31
CA PRO A 774 -57.82 26.36 1.18
C PRO A 774 -56.33 26.36 0.80
N GLN A 775 -55.57 27.39 1.14
CA GLN A 775 -54.15 27.51 0.76
C GLN A 775 -53.23 27.81 1.94
N SER A 776 -53.75 27.81 3.18
CA SER A 776 -52.95 28.16 4.34
C SER A 776 -53.56 27.70 5.66
N VAL A 777 -52.71 27.38 6.63
CA VAL A 777 -53.10 27.28 8.04
C VAL A 777 -52.59 28.50 8.79
N VAL A 778 -53.49 29.18 9.50
CA VAL A 778 -53.20 30.43 10.21
C VAL A 778 -53.59 30.29 11.68
N LEU A 779 -52.65 30.52 12.58
CA LEU A 779 -52.93 30.70 14.01
C LEU A 779 -53.39 32.13 14.23
N THR A 780 -54.52 32.34 14.91
CA THR A 780 -54.95 33.67 15.35
C THR A 780 -55.06 33.73 16.86
N VAL A 781 -54.74 34.89 17.43
CA VAL A 781 -54.77 35.12 18.88
C VAL A 781 -56.06 35.84 19.22
N SER A 782 -56.93 35.18 19.97
CA SER A 782 -58.23 35.69 20.41
C SER A 782 -58.26 35.84 21.94
N PRO A 783 -59.13 36.70 22.49
CA PRO A 783 -59.35 36.75 23.93
C PRO A 783 -59.98 35.44 24.42
N ALA A 784 -59.51 34.92 25.56
CA ALA A 784 -60.20 33.84 26.25
C ALA A 784 -61.36 34.41 27.08
N PHE A 785 -62.58 33.93 26.85
CA PHE A 785 -63.74 34.31 27.65
C PHE A 785 -63.98 33.26 28.72
N THR A 786 -63.91 33.67 29.98
CA THR A 786 -64.12 32.76 31.12
C THR A 786 -65.60 32.45 31.36
N ALA A 787 -66.51 33.17 30.71
CA ALA A 787 -67.95 33.01 30.83
C ALA A 787 -68.62 32.46 29.56
N ASP A 788 -67.83 31.95 28.62
CA ASP A 788 -68.26 31.05 27.55
C ASP A 788 -68.41 29.66 28.19
N PHE A 789 -69.62 29.36 28.64
CA PHE A 789 -69.95 28.19 29.44
C PHE A 789 -70.40 27.01 28.59
N ASP A 790 -70.90 27.25 27.39
CA ASP A 790 -71.22 26.17 26.44
C ASP A 790 -70.12 25.91 25.40
N GLU A 791 -68.98 26.61 25.55
CA GLU A 791 -67.72 26.42 24.84
C GLU A 791 -67.88 26.63 23.32
N ASP A 792 -68.78 27.51 22.90
CA ASP A 792 -69.05 27.80 21.49
C ASP A 792 -68.22 29.00 20.94
N GLY A 793 -67.40 29.60 21.80
CA GLY A 793 -66.44 30.65 21.49
C GLY A 793 -66.97 32.06 21.69
N ASP A 794 -68.26 32.23 21.98
CA ASP A 794 -68.85 33.54 22.28
C ASP A 794 -69.42 33.62 23.71
N VAL A 795 -69.95 34.78 24.09
CA VAL A 795 -70.62 34.91 25.39
C VAL A 795 -71.98 35.52 25.16
N ASP A 796 -73.01 34.68 25.10
CA ASP A 796 -74.36 35.04 24.74
C ASP A 796 -75.44 34.47 25.69
N ALA A 797 -76.69 34.39 25.21
CA ALA A 797 -77.80 33.90 26.02
C ALA A 797 -77.77 32.38 26.26
N ALA A 798 -77.05 31.62 25.44
CA ALA A 798 -76.86 30.18 25.55
C ALA A 798 -75.93 29.84 26.73
N ASP A 799 -74.85 30.60 26.93
CA ASP A 799 -74.02 30.54 28.14
C ASP A 799 -74.81 30.85 29.39
N LEU A 800 -75.65 31.89 29.34
CA LEU A 800 -76.52 32.20 30.46
C LEU A 800 -77.45 31.03 30.79
N ALA A 801 -77.96 30.34 29.78
CA ALA A 801 -78.83 29.19 29.96
C ALA A 801 -78.07 27.97 30.50
N GLN A 802 -76.76 27.86 30.24
CA GLN A 802 -75.88 26.87 30.85
C GLN A 802 -75.60 27.21 32.33
N TRP A 803 -75.16 28.44 32.62
CA TRP A 803 -74.94 28.92 34.00
C TRP A 803 -76.20 28.79 34.87
N GLN A 804 -77.39 29.11 34.33
CA GLN A 804 -78.65 28.96 35.06
C GLN A 804 -78.95 27.50 35.48
N ARG A 805 -78.45 26.51 34.74
CA ARG A 805 -78.58 25.09 35.09
C ARG A 805 -77.58 24.67 36.16
N ASP A 806 -76.41 25.31 36.18
CA ASP A 806 -75.30 24.97 37.07
C ASP A 806 -75.30 25.77 38.38
N PHE A 807 -76.02 26.90 38.43
CA PHE A 807 -76.10 27.81 39.58
C PHE A 807 -76.45 27.09 40.89
N GLY A 808 -75.49 27.06 41.82
CA GLY A 808 -75.58 26.40 43.12
C GLY A 808 -75.68 24.87 43.07
N ALA A 809 -75.47 24.24 41.90
CA ALA A 809 -75.60 22.82 41.67
C ALA A 809 -74.25 22.12 41.42
N ASN A 810 -73.32 22.77 40.72
CA ASN A 810 -71.99 22.26 40.39
C ASN A 810 -71.04 23.46 40.08
N ALA A 811 -69.85 23.18 39.55
CA ALA A 811 -68.84 24.18 39.15
C ALA A 811 -68.57 24.18 37.64
N LEU A 812 -69.54 23.73 36.81
CA LEU A 812 -69.37 23.63 35.36
C LEU A 812 -69.46 24.98 34.66
N SER A 813 -70.03 26.00 35.31
CA SER A 813 -70.06 27.39 34.84
C SER A 813 -69.31 28.32 35.79
N ASP A 814 -68.15 27.87 36.28
CA ASP A 814 -67.24 28.57 37.20
C ASP A 814 -66.27 29.47 36.41
N ALA A 815 -66.70 30.71 36.15
CA ALA A 815 -65.97 31.71 35.37
C ALA A 815 -64.88 32.45 36.14
N ASP A 816 -64.83 32.36 37.47
CA ASP A 816 -63.77 32.96 38.27
C ASP A 816 -62.84 31.95 38.97
N ALA A 817 -63.08 30.67 38.73
CA ALA A 817 -62.31 29.50 39.14
C ALA A 817 -62.22 29.31 40.66
N ASP A 818 -63.28 29.65 41.39
CA ASP A 818 -63.34 29.51 42.85
C ASP A 818 -63.93 28.17 43.33
N GLY A 819 -64.44 27.36 42.40
CA GLY A 819 -64.91 26.00 42.61
C GLY A 819 -66.41 25.84 42.79
N ASP A 820 -67.23 26.86 42.54
CA ASP A 820 -68.68 26.74 42.39
C ASP A 820 -69.25 27.59 41.23
N SER A 821 -70.54 27.47 40.95
CA SER A 821 -71.23 28.28 39.94
C SER A 821 -72.23 29.19 40.66
N ASP A 822 -71.90 30.46 40.85
CA ASP A 822 -72.64 31.39 41.68
C ASP A 822 -72.79 32.81 41.06
N GLY A 823 -73.19 33.79 41.88
CA GLY A 823 -73.46 35.15 41.43
C GLY A 823 -72.22 35.91 40.92
N ASP A 824 -71.02 35.53 41.34
CA ASP A 824 -69.76 36.12 40.89
C ASP A 824 -69.42 35.64 39.47
N ASP A 825 -69.77 34.41 39.09
CA ASP A 825 -69.70 33.92 37.70
C ASP A 825 -70.69 34.61 36.77
N PHE A 826 -71.92 34.82 37.26
CA PHE A 826 -72.90 35.60 36.50
C PHE A 826 -72.42 37.03 36.24
N LEU A 827 -71.68 37.62 37.18
CA LEU A 827 -71.08 38.94 36.99
C LEU A 827 -69.96 38.92 35.94
N ARG A 828 -69.23 37.80 35.79
CA ARG A 828 -68.27 37.59 34.68
C ARG A 828 -68.99 37.48 33.36
N TRP A 829 -70.03 36.66 33.27
CA TRP A 829 -70.90 36.55 32.09
C TRP A 829 -71.46 37.92 31.69
N GLN A 830 -72.02 38.70 32.63
CA GLN A 830 -72.54 40.04 32.32
C GLN A 830 -71.47 41.01 31.77
N ARG A 831 -70.21 40.85 32.16
CA ARG A 831 -69.10 41.69 31.67
C ARG A 831 -68.61 41.25 30.31
N GLN A 832 -68.74 39.98 29.97
CA GLN A 832 -68.31 39.40 28.70
C GLN A 832 -69.48 39.27 27.70
N LEU A 833 -70.73 39.46 28.11
CA LEU A 833 -71.92 39.37 27.26
C LEU A 833 -71.82 40.23 25.99
N GLY A 834 -72.01 39.61 24.84
CA GLY A 834 -71.89 40.22 23.52
C GLY A 834 -70.46 40.23 22.97
N SER A 835 -69.54 39.53 23.63
CA SER A 835 -68.27 39.11 23.04
C SER A 835 -68.53 38.31 21.77
N PRO A 836 -67.87 38.62 20.64
CA PRO A 836 -68.06 37.90 19.39
C PRO A 836 -67.33 36.56 19.42
N PRO A 837 -67.82 35.55 18.66
CA PRO A 837 -67.08 34.31 18.44
C PRO A 837 -65.74 34.59 17.74
N PRO A 838 -64.78 33.64 17.80
CA PRO A 838 -63.54 33.73 17.05
C PRO A 838 -63.79 34.02 15.56
N ALA A 839 -62.84 34.69 14.93
CA ALA A 839 -62.93 34.98 13.50
C ALA A 839 -62.96 33.66 12.71
N THR A 840 -64.14 33.27 12.22
CA THR A 840 -64.28 32.15 11.29
C THR A 840 -63.73 32.54 9.92
N ALA A 841 -63.23 31.53 9.19
CA ALA A 841 -62.55 31.67 7.89
C ALA A 841 -63.13 32.81 7.03
N TYR A 842 -62.27 33.73 6.60
CA TYR A 842 -62.62 34.65 5.52
C TYR A 842 -62.79 33.80 4.25
N ALA A 843 -64.04 33.48 3.91
CA ALA A 843 -64.39 33.14 2.55
C ALA A 843 -64.18 34.40 1.70
N ASP A 844 -62.93 34.65 1.31
CA ASP A 844 -62.69 35.54 0.19
C ASP A 844 -63.38 34.89 -1.00
N ALA A 845 -64.42 35.55 -1.50
CA ALA A 845 -65.16 35.09 -2.65
C ALA A 845 -64.21 35.03 -3.84
N VAL A 846 -63.66 33.85 -4.11
CA VAL A 846 -63.04 33.53 -5.39
C VAL A 846 -64.09 33.85 -6.46
N PRO A 847 -63.83 34.77 -7.41
CA PRO A 847 -64.73 34.97 -8.53
C PRO A 847 -64.77 33.64 -9.30
N GLU A 848 -65.91 32.95 -9.27
CA GLU A 848 -66.12 31.78 -10.12
C GLU A 848 -65.71 32.13 -11.57
N PRO A 849 -64.98 31.27 -12.29
CA PRO A 849 -64.82 31.47 -13.72
C PRO A 849 -66.21 31.37 -14.33
N GLY A 850 -66.76 32.52 -14.74
CA GLY A 850 -68.09 32.60 -15.33
C GLY A 850 -68.27 31.52 -16.38
N SER A 851 -69.43 30.88 -16.37
CA SER A 851 -69.82 29.66 -17.11
C SER A 851 -69.50 29.67 -18.62
N ALA A 852 -69.11 30.83 -19.17
CA ALA A 852 -68.55 31.03 -20.50
C ALA A 852 -67.16 30.40 -20.71
N ALA A 853 -66.30 30.30 -19.70
CA ALA A 853 -64.95 29.72 -19.82
C ALA A 853 -65.01 28.18 -19.97
N LEU A 854 -65.89 27.53 -19.20
CA LEU A 854 -66.16 26.09 -19.30
C LEU A 854 -66.84 25.71 -20.63
N LEU A 855 -67.71 26.56 -21.18
CA LEU A 855 -68.28 26.35 -22.51
C LEU A 855 -67.24 26.50 -23.64
N SER A 856 -66.23 27.36 -23.45
CA SER A 856 -65.16 27.60 -24.43
C SER A 856 -64.17 26.44 -24.47
N ALA A 857 -63.81 25.90 -23.31
CA ALA A 857 -62.94 24.73 -23.19
C ALA A 857 -63.62 23.45 -23.71
N ALA A 858 -64.93 23.29 -23.48
CA ALA A 858 -65.71 22.17 -24.02
C ALA A 858 -65.91 22.24 -25.54
N LEU A 859 -66.04 23.43 -26.15
CA LEU A 859 -66.11 23.57 -27.61
C LEU A 859 -64.75 23.36 -28.30
N LEU A 860 -63.64 23.72 -27.65
CA LEU A 860 -62.28 23.53 -28.18
C LEU A 860 -61.86 22.04 -28.15
N SER A 861 -62.27 21.28 -27.14
CA SER A 861 -62.01 19.83 -27.06
C SER A 861 -62.80 19.01 -28.10
N VAL A 862 -64.04 19.42 -28.41
CA VAL A 862 -64.86 18.81 -29.48
C VAL A 862 -64.30 19.14 -30.88
N LEU A 863 -63.79 20.36 -31.11
CA LEU A 863 -63.14 20.74 -32.39
C LEU A 863 -61.78 20.04 -32.60
N ALA A 864 -61.04 19.75 -31.52
CA ALA A 864 -59.79 18.98 -31.57
C ALA A 864 -60.02 17.48 -31.85
N GLN A 865 -61.10 16.89 -31.33
CA GLN A 865 -61.49 15.49 -31.62
C GLN A 865 -61.98 15.30 -33.07
N VAL A 866 -62.71 16.26 -33.65
CA VAL A 866 -63.16 16.18 -35.05
C VAL A 866 -62.01 16.33 -36.05
N ARG A 867 -60.94 17.06 -35.71
CA ARG A 867 -59.74 17.16 -36.57
C ARG A 867 -58.85 15.91 -36.56
N ARG A 868 -58.88 15.08 -35.50
CA ARG A 868 -58.10 13.83 -35.43
C ARG A 868 -58.75 12.66 -36.18
N LEU A 869 -60.04 12.72 -36.51
CA LEU A 869 -60.77 11.69 -37.28
C LEU A 869 -60.76 11.91 -38.82
N HIS A 870 -60.01 12.88 -39.35
CA HIS A 870 -59.85 13.12 -40.80
C HIS A 870 -58.38 13.08 -41.27
N ARG A 871 -57.46 12.61 -40.42
CA ARG A 871 -56.06 12.33 -40.77
C ARG A 871 -55.59 10.96 -40.24
N SER A 872 -56.42 9.94 -40.44
CA SER A 872 -56.01 8.53 -40.47
C SER A 872 -56.12 8.02 -41.89
#